data_AF-A0A968GQM4-F1
#
_entry.id   AF-A0A968GQM4-F1
#
_cell.length_a   1.000
_cell.length_b   1.000
_cell.length_c   1.000
_cell.angle_alpha   90.00
_cell.angle_beta   90.00
_cell.angle_gamma   90.00
#
_symmetry.space_group_name_H-M   'P 1'
#
loop_
_entity.id
_entity.type
_entity.pdbx_description
1 polymer ?
#
loop_
_entity_poly.entity_id
_entity_poly.type
_entity_poly.pdbx_seq_one_letter_code
_entity_poly.pdbx_strand_id
1 'polypeptide(L)'
;MVSRPKIARPVLLLFLILALASQACAISLLEWPFPAPGGSTPPAPAGGPTTAPPARAQVTFKVQVPEPLAPGEVLALSVLDEVTGLALNYVDYQMTQIDSINYSAVLTIPDQAVVKYRYVRRGGARIVEDSNIDAFIRYRLAFINGPTEVTDTVSSWSDKTANTISGSISGTVTNTDTGAPIPEIMVTAGGVQALTDSAGRFELTGLRGGVHNLIGYALDGTYQTFEQGALVEGNKGTPVEIKMKPAPLVNVIFTVSVPPNTQGGVPLRIAGNLLQLGNTFSDVRAGLSTVADRMPVLTPQPDGRFSVSLFLPAGAYLEYKYTLGDGFWNSEFNTAGQYVTRQYVVPSQNAMVEDVVQSWQAGPNAPILFEVTVPADTPVGDVIYIQFNPYSWTHPIPMWKTGGNQWAYKLYGPLNILGSFSYRYCRNAECGSADDAATAGDNPRGNNVTPTLTAQDIQDTITKWAWTQNTGNSSLVQTNIPARGTGFVAGVEFQQYYDPSLPTFIPYALQNIQALGGNWVIFDPSWTFTRNTPITFSQLPGRDPFRKDVSEAITSARAINLNVAVFPQPRFATSADDFWRTAPRDQTWWDNWFNHYRAFAINYADLASQSGAQAIILGGDWITPALPGGRLADGNPSGVPADAEARWQAVVAEVRQHFRGLVLFALPYTNTDIQPPINLLKSTDGLYLLWFARLSNQSTPNKADMVAEAGRLLDDNVFPVQTQISKPVIIALSYPSASSSATGCIPNGNNGCLDWTALSRPNPDLASVNLDLKQQFDIYDAMFTAINGRTWVSGFVSRGYYPPVALQDKSASVHGKPAADLLWYWFPRLLGNIK
;
A
#
# COMPACT_ATOMS: atom_id res chain seq x y z
N MET A 1 -6.71 39.34 65.10
CA MET A 1 -5.59 38.47 64.69
C MET A 1 -6.09 37.04 64.64
N VAL A 2 -6.29 36.46 63.45
CA VAL A 2 -6.01 35.04 63.13
C VAL A 2 -5.90 34.97 61.59
N SER A 3 -4.73 34.57 61.09
CA SER A 3 -4.43 34.42 59.66
C SER A 3 -5.00 33.11 59.11
N ARG A 4 -5.65 33.15 57.95
CA ARG A 4 -5.96 31.95 57.14
C ARG A 4 -4.74 31.57 56.29
N PRO A 5 -4.33 30.29 56.21
CA PRO A 5 -3.25 29.89 55.32
C PRO A 5 -3.75 29.79 53.88
N LYS A 6 -2.96 30.31 52.94
CA LYS A 6 -3.15 30.12 51.50
C LYS A 6 -2.50 28.79 51.11
N ILE A 7 -3.30 27.78 50.78
CA ILE A 7 -2.82 26.55 50.15
C ILE A 7 -2.69 26.81 48.65
N ALA A 8 -1.49 26.59 48.11
CA ALA A 8 -1.17 26.84 46.71
C ALA A 8 -1.81 25.78 45.80
N ARG A 9 -2.34 26.22 44.65
CA ARG A 9 -2.97 25.41 43.59
C ARG A 9 -2.22 24.15 43.10
N PRO A 10 -0.87 24.03 43.14
CA PRO A 10 -0.22 22.77 42.72
C PRO A 10 -0.39 21.62 43.72
N VAL A 11 -0.74 21.90 44.99
CA VAL A 11 -0.96 20.84 46.00
C VAL A 11 -2.32 20.15 45.81
N LEU A 12 -3.33 20.88 45.33
CA LEU A 12 -4.67 20.32 45.10
C LEU A 12 -4.69 19.36 43.88
N LEU A 13 -3.85 19.63 42.87
CA LEU A 13 -3.67 18.77 41.69
C LEU A 13 -2.91 17.49 42.01
N LEU A 14 -1.93 17.54 42.93
CA LEU A 14 -1.21 16.36 43.38
C LEU A 14 -2.13 15.39 44.16
N PHE A 15 -3.06 15.91 44.96
CA PHE A 15 -4.05 15.08 45.66
C PHE A 15 -5.11 14.47 44.74
N LEU A 16 -5.48 15.14 43.64
CA LEU A 16 -6.43 14.58 42.67
C LEU A 16 -5.80 13.46 41.83
N ILE A 17 -4.50 13.57 41.50
CA ILE A 17 -3.77 12.55 40.73
C ILE A 17 -3.45 11.32 41.61
N LEU A 18 -3.16 11.51 42.90
CA LEU A 18 -2.98 10.38 43.83
C LEU A 18 -4.29 9.64 44.15
N ALA A 19 -5.44 10.32 44.16
CA ALA A 19 -6.74 9.70 44.43
C ALA A 19 -7.30 8.86 43.26
N LEU A 20 -6.84 9.10 42.03
CA LEU A 20 -7.22 8.33 40.84
C LEU A 20 -6.31 7.11 40.60
N ALA A 21 -5.12 7.06 41.22
CA ALA A 21 -4.18 5.94 41.12
C ALA A 21 -4.42 4.83 42.17
N SER A 22 -5.27 5.05 43.18
CA SER A 22 -5.52 4.11 44.29
C SER A 22 -6.80 3.26 44.14
N GLN A 23 -7.38 3.16 42.94
CA GLN A 23 -8.54 2.31 42.65
C GLN A 23 -8.19 1.08 41.79
N ALA A 24 -6.91 0.86 41.48
CA ALA A 24 -6.45 -0.38 40.87
C ALA A 24 -5.70 -1.21 41.93
N CYS A 25 -6.23 -2.41 42.21
CA CYS A 25 -5.70 -3.45 43.11
C CYS A 25 -6.14 -3.43 44.58
N ALA A 26 -7.24 -4.15 44.87
CA ALA A 26 -7.38 -5.22 45.88
C ALA A 26 -8.90 -5.45 46.07
N ILE A 27 -9.49 -6.64 45.84
CA ILE A 27 -9.59 -7.83 46.74
C ILE A 27 -10.30 -8.90 45.85
N SER A 28 -9.68 -10.01 45.42
CA SER A 28 -9.47 -11.33 46.07
C SER A 28 -10.72 -12.13 46.51
N LEU A 29 -10.78 -13.38 46.04
CA LEU A 29 -11.37 -14.58 46.67
C LEU A 29 -12.87 -14.58 47.02
N LEU A 30 -13.68 -15.14 46.11
CA LEU A 30 -14.92 -15.85 46.44
C LEU A 30 -14.99 -17.12 45.58
N GLU A 31 -14.73 -18.26 46.22
CA GLU A 31 -15.15 -19.58 45.72
C GLU A 31 -16.67 -19.64 45.70
N TRP A 32 -17.27 -19.83 44.53
CA TRP A 32 -18.68 -20.16 44.39
C TRP A 32 -18.82 -21.59 43.84
N PRO A 33 -19.74 -22.40 44.40
CA PRO A 33 -19.75 -23.85 44.24
C PRO A 33 -20.27 -24.25 42.85
N PHE A 34 -19.63 -25.24 42.23
CA PHE A 34 -20.14 -25.93 41.06
C PHE A 34 -21.42 -26.72 41.40
N PRO A 35 -22.50 -26.61 40.62
CA PRO A 35 -23.45 -27.70 40.45
C PRO A 35 -23.02 -28.57 39.26
N ALA A 36 -23.04 -29.88 39.45
CA ALA A 36 -22.85 -30.91 38.43
C ALA A 36 -24.03 -30.91 37.39
N PRO A 37 -23.91 -31.63 36.27
CA PRO A 37 -24.59 -31.34 35.01
C PRO A 37 -26.07 -31.75 35.03
N GLY A 38 -26.96 -30.78 34.79
CA GLY A 38 -28.38 -30.99 34.53
C GLY A 38 -28.68 -30.71 33.06
N GLY A 39 -29.06 -31.74 32.31
CA GLY A 39 -29.46 -31.63 30.92
C GLY A 39 -30.80 -30.91 30.75
N SER A 40 -30.82 -29.96 29.84
CA SER A 40 -31.93 -29.72 28.91
C SER A 40 -31.39 -28.90 27.75
N THR A 41 -31.29 -29.52 26.58
CA THR A 41 -31.01 -28.86 25.30
C THR A 41 -32.04 -27.74 25.10
N PRO A 42 -31.63 -26.46 24.99
CA PRO A 42 -32.54 -25.43 24.53
C PRO A 42 -32.93 -25.75 23.07
N PRO A 43 -34.20 -25.55 22.67
CA PRO A 43 -34.56 -25.65 21.26
C PRO A 43 -33.72 -24.66 20.46
N ALA A 44 -33.27 -25.08 19.27
CA ALA A 44 -32.63 -24.20 18.31
C ALA A 44 -33.43 -22.88 18.18
N PRO A 45 -32.79 -21.70 18.26
CA PRO A 45 -33.48 -20.46 17.98
C PRO A 45 -34.06 -20.53 16.57
N ALA A 46 -35.37 -20.36 16.46
CA ALA A 46 -36.05 -20.16 15.18
C ALA A 46 -35.41 -18.96 14.47
N GLY A 47 -35.07 -19.15 13.19
CA GLY A 47 -34.37 -18.15 12.38
C GLY A 47 -35.02 -16.78 12.47
N GLY A 48 -34.23 -15.78 12.83
CA GLY A 48 -34.58 -14.37 12.65
C GLY A 48 -34.86 -14.05 11.18
N PRO A 49 -35.47 -12.89 10.89
CA PRO A 49 -35.87 -12.53 9.54
C PRO A 49 -34.64 -12.49 8.62
N THR A 50 -34.50 -13.53 7.80
CA THR A 50 -33.57 -13.53 6.67
C THR A 50 -33.92 -12.38 5.75
N THR A 51 -32.94 -11.53 5.42
CA THR A 51 -33.07 -10.53 4.34
C THR A 51 -33.73 -11.19 3.13
N ALA A 52 -34.85 -10.64 2.68
CA ALA A 52 -35.52 -11.15 1.49
C ALA A 52 -34.50 -11.23 0.34
N PRO A 53 -34.45 -12.34 -0.43
CA PRO A 53 -33.52 -12.45 -1.54
C PRO A 53 -33.67 -11.22 -2.46
N PRO A 54 -32.56 -10.59 -2.89
CA PRO A 54 -32.66 -9.46 -3.79
C PRO A 54 -33.44 -9.88 -5.04
N ALA A 55 -34.25 -8.97 -5.56
CA ALA A 55 -34.92 -9.17 -6.85
C ALA A 55 -33.87 -9.58 -7.88
N ARG A 56 -34.21 -10.47 -8.80
CA ARG A 56 -33.27 -10.96 -9.82
C ARG A 56 -33.73 -10.56 -11.21
N ALA A 57 -32.77 -10.27 -12.07
CA ALA A 57 -32.96 -9.97 -13.48
C ALA A 57 -32.35 -11.05 -14.36
N GLN A 58 -32.98 -11.28 -15.52
CA GLN A 58 -32.42 -12.12 -16.56
C GLN A 58 -31.42 -11.30 -17.38
N VAL A 59 -30.19 -11.77 -17.48
CA VAL A 59 -29.10 -11.09 -18.18
C VAL A 59 -28.59 -11.98 -19.30
N THR A 60 -28.57 -11.44 -20.52
CA THR A 60 -28.03 -12.14 -21.69
C THR A 60 -26.64 -11.62 -21.99
N PHE A 61 -25.63 -12.48 -21.91
CA PHE A 61 -24.27 -12.17 -22.33
C PHE A 61 -24.06 -12.69 -23.74
N LYS A 62 -23.67 -11.81 -24.66
CA LYS A 62 -23.23 -12.16 -26.01
C LYS A 62 -21.76 -11.80 -26.15
N VAL A 63 -20.97 -12.71 -26.70
CA VAL A 63 -19.53 -12.49 -26.87
C VAL A 63 -19.05 -12.95 -28.23
N GLN A 64 -18.22 -12.13 -28.84
CA GLN A 64 -17.44 -12.48 -30.03
C GLN A 64 -16.01 -12.83 -29.64
N VAL A 65 -15.53 -14.02 -30.02
CA VAL A 65 -14.15 -14.46 -29.81
C VAL A 65 -13.25 -14.14 -31.02
N PRO A 66 -11.92 -14.05 -30.86
CA PRO A 66 -11.02 -13.64 -31.94
C PRO A 66 -10.98 -14.60 -33.13
N GLU A 67 -11.20 -15.88 -32.87
CA GLU A 67 -11.14 -16.96 -33.85
C GLU A 67 -11.97 -18.15 -33.33
N PRO A 68 -12.37 -19.10 -34.20
CA PRO A 68 -13.09 -20.28 -33.77
C PRO A 68 -12.32 -21.11 -32.73
N LEU A 69 -13.05 -21.69 -31.78
CA LEU A 69 -12.47 -22.57 -30.76
C LEU A 69 -11.94 -23.86 -31.39
N ALA A 70 -10.89 -24.44 -30.80
CA ALA A 70 -10.36 -25.71 -31.28
C ALA A 70 -11.34 -26.86 -31.00
N PRO A 71 -11.29 -27.97 -31.76
CA PRO A 71 -12.13 -29.14 -31.49
C PRO A 71 -11.98 -29.62 -30.04
N GLY A 72 -13.09 -29.76 -29.33
CA GLY A 72 -13.11 -30.18 -27.92
C GLY A 72 -12.99 -29.04 -26.90
N GLU A 73 -12.78 -27.80 -27.34
CA GLU A 73 -12.88 -26.62 -26.47
C GLU A 73 -14.33 -26.13 -26.36
N VAL A 74 -14.67 -25.63 -25.18
CA VAL A 74 -15.92 -24.88 -24.94
C VAL A 74 -15.60 -23.50 -24.37
N LEU A 75 -16.45 -22.52 -24.69
CA LEU A 75 -16.39 -21.20 -24.06
C LEU A 75 -17.23 -21.21 -22.78
N ALA A 76 -16.71 -20.58 -21.72
CA ALA A 76 -17.46 -20.31 -20.51
C ALA A 76 -17.33 -18.85 -20.09
N LEU A 77 -18.41 -18.32 -19.52
CA LEU A 77 -18.41 -17.08 -18.74
C LEU A 77 -18.13 -17.45 -17.28
N SER A 78 -17.01 -16.99 -16.75
CA SER A 78 -16.61 -17.22 -15.36
C SER A 78 -17.07 -16.06 -14.49
N VAL A 79 -18.03 -16.30 -13.59
CA VAL A 79 -18.40 -15.33 -12.54
C VAL A 79 -17.43 -15.50 -11.38
N LEU A 80 -16.84 -14.40 -10.92
CA LEU A 80 -15.68 -14.40 -10.02
C LEU A 80 -16.05 -13.88 -8.63
N ASP A 81 -15.53 -14.53 -7.60
CA ASP A 81 -15.57 -14.03 -6.22
C ASP A 81 -14.20 -13.46 -5.84
N GLU A 82 -14.09 -12.14 -5.86
CA GLU A 82 -12.86 -11.44 -5.49
C GLU A 82 -12.61 -11.47 -3.98
N VAL A 83 -13.65 -11.61 -3.15
CA VAL A 83 -13.51 -11.58 -1.69
C VAL A 83 -12.74 -12.80 -1.22
N THR A 84 -13.05 -13.98 -1.76
CA THR A 84 -12.27 -15.21 -1.53
C THR A 84 -10.99 -15.23 -2.34
N GLY A 85 -11.03 -14.74 -3.58
CA GLY A 85 -9.92 -14.72 -4.53
C GLY A 85 -10.34 -15.25 -5.89
N LEU A 86 -9.97 -14.52 -6.96
CA LEU A 86 -10.48 -14.73 -8.32
C LEU A 86 -10.20 -16.13 -8.91
N ALA A 87 -9.14 -16.79 -8.43
CA ALA A 87 -8.76 -18.15 -8.83
C ALA A 87 -9.25 -19.24 -7.86
N LEU A 88 -9.77 -18.86 -6.70
CA LEU A 88 -10.05 -19.77 -5.58
C LEU A 88 -11.54 -20.07 -5.40
N ASN A 89 -12.40 -19.13 -5.80
CA ASN A 89 -13.85 -19.34 -5.80
C ASN A 89 -14.47 -18.67 -7.03
N TYR A 90 -14.83 -19.45 -8.04
CA TYR A 90 -15.47 -18.97 -9.26
C TYR A 90 -16.50 -19.98 -9.76
N VAL A 91 -17.44 -19.52 -10.59
CA VAL A 91 -18.44 -20.37 -11.23
C VAL A 91 -18.36 -20.17 -12.73
N ASP A 92 -18.03 -21.24 -13.47
CA ASP A 92 -17.97 -21.24 -14.92
C ASP A 92 -19.33 -21.66 -15.51
N TYR A 93 -19.97 -20.75 -16.24
CA TYR A 93 -21.19 -20.99 -17.01
C TYR A 93 -20.83 -21.25 -18.47
N GLN A 94 -21.02 -22.47 -18.94
CA GLN A 94 -20.77 -22.81 -20.34
C GLN A 94 -21.70 -21.99 -21.26
N MET A 95 -21.12 -21.39 -22.29
CA MET A 95 -21.86 -20.59 -23.27
C MET A 95 -22.32 -21.45 -24.45
N THR A 96 -23.45 -21.09 -25.03
CA THR A 96 -24.02 -21.72 -26.21
C THR A 96 -23.45 -21.06 -27.46
N GLN A 97 -22.94 -21.87 -28.38
CA GLN A 97 -22.43 -21.40 -29.67
C GLN A 97 -23.60 -20.94 -30.56
N ILE A 98 -23.51 -19.73 -31.11
CA ILE A 98 -24.46 -19.20 -32.10
C ILE A 98 -23.92 -19.46 -33.51
N ASP A 99 -22.63 -19.15 -33.73
CA ASP A 99 -21.89 -19.43 -34.96
C ASP A 99 -20.40 -19.72 -34.65
N SER A 100 -19.52 -19.70 -35.65
CA SER A 100 -18.11 -20.08 -35.46
C SER A 100 -17.35 -19.20 -34.44
N ILE A 101 -17.78 -17.95 -34.21
CA ILE A 101 -17.09 -16.99 -33.33
C ILE A 101 -18.01 -16.27 -32.34
N ASN A 102 -19.33 -16.42 -32.43
CA ASN A 102 -20.29 -15.80 -31.53
C ASN A 102 -20.92 -16.81 -30.57
N TYR A 103 -21.02 -16.42 -29.30
CA TYR A 103 -21.54 -17.26 -28.22
C TYR A 103 -22.50 -16.45 -27.33
N SER A 104 -23.41 -17.15 -26.65
CA SER A 104 -24.36 -16.54 -25.72
C SER A 104 -24.60 -17.37 -24.47
N ALA A 105 -24.82 -16.70 -23.34
CA ALA A 105 -25.28 -17.29 -22.09
C ALA A 105 -26.34 -16.41 -21.43
N VAL A 106 -27.32 -17.04 -20.78
CA VAL A 106 -28.38 -16.36 -20.05
C VAL A 106 -28.28 -16.71 -18.58
N LEU A 107 -28.05 -15.70 -17.74
CA LEU A 107 -27.87 -15.85 -16.30
C LEU A 107 -28.98 -15.11 -15.55
N THR A 108 -29.31 -15.56 -14.33
CA THR A 108 -30.26 -14.89 -13.44
C THR A 108 -29.51 -14.26 -12.27
N ILE A 109 -29.25 -12.96 -12.36
CA ILE A 109 -28.34 -12.21 -11.48
C ILE A 109 -29.16 -11.27 -10.58
N PRO A 110 -28.77 -11.02 -9.32
CA PRO A 110 -29.43 -10.00 -8.51
C PRO A 110 -29.48 -8.65 -9.22
N ASP A 111 -30.61 -7.99 -9.12
CA ASP A 111 -30.80 -6.61 -9.57
C ASP A 111 -29.94 -5.67 -8.73
N GLN A 112 -29.47 -4.59 -9.35
CA GLN A 112 -28.47 -3.65 -8.82
C GLN A 112 -27.09 -4.27 -8.54
N ALA A 113 -26.85 -5.53 -8.93
CA ALA A 113 -25.53 -6.14 -8.75
C ALA A 113 -24.49 -5.53 -9.69
N VAL A 114 -23.27 -5.42 -9.19
CA VAL A 114 -22.07 -5.24 -10.04
C VAL A 114 -21.34 -6.57 -10.07
N VAL A 115 -21.39 -7.25 -11.21
CA VAL A 115 -20.81 -8.60 -11.36
C VAL A 115 -19.41 -8.51 -11.93
N LYS A 116 -18.46 -9.19 -11.28
CA LYS A 116 -17.11 -9.44 -11.79
C LYS A 116 -17.10 -10.74 -12.56
N TYR A 117 -16.71 -10.68 -13.83
CA TYR A 117 -16.67 -11.87 -14.69
C TYR A 117 -15.51 -11.82 -15.68
N ARG A 118 -15.21 -12.95 -16.32
CA ARG A 118 -14.28 -13.02 -17.47
C ARG A 118 -14.61 -14.19 -18.37
N TYR A 119 -14.15 -14.15 -19.61
CA TYR A 119 -14.28 -15.27 -20.53
C TYR A 119 -13.12 -16.25 -20.39
N VAL A 120 -13.42 -17.55 -20.45
CA VAL A 120 -12.42 -18.62 -20.40
C VAL A 120 -12.71 -19.68 -21.45
N ARG A 121 -11.64 -20.18 -22.08
CA ARG A 121 -11.69 -21.41 -22.88
C ARG A 121 -11.39 -22.59 -21.99
N ARG A 122 -12.19 -23.64 -22.13
CA ARG A 122 -12.03 -24.89 -21.41
C ARG A 122 -11.83 -26.03 -22.40
N GLY A 123 -10.67 -26.68 -22.31
CA GLY A 123 -10.32 -27.89 -23.04
C GLY A 123 -9.35 -28.72 -22.20
N GLY A 124 -8.18 -29.02 -22.73
CA GLY A 124 -7.08 -29.64 -21.96
C GLY A 124 -6.51 -28.73 -20.87
N ALA A 125 -6.67 -27.41 -21.03
CA ALA A 125 -6.34 -26.40 -20.03
C ALA A 125 -7.50 -25.40 -19.89
N ARG A 126 -7.47 -24.62 -18.80
CA ARG A 126 -8.36 -23.48 -18.59
C ARG A 126 -7.60 -22.21 -18.95
N ILE A 127 -7.88 -21.66 -20.13
CA ILE A 127 -7.19 -20.48 -20.66
C ILE A 127 -8.07 -19.26 -20.44
N VAL A 128 -7.49 -18.20 -19.87
CA VAL A 128 -8.19 -16.94 -19.60
C VAL A 128 -8.03 -16.00 -20.78
N GLU A 129 -9.00 -15.10 -20.95
CA GLU A 129 -8.90 -14.02 -21.93
C GLU A 129 -7.74 -13.07 -21.62
N ASP A 130 -7.24 -12.43 -22.67
CA ASP A 130 -6.10 -11.52 -22.65
C ASP A 130 -6.43 -10.26 -23.48
N SER A 131 -5.71 -9.17 -23.24
CA SER A 131 -5.88 -7.89 -23.94
C SER A 131 -5.05 -7.82 -25.23
N ASN A 132 -5.29 -6.83 -26.10
CA ASN A 132 -4.48 -6.67 -27.32
C ASN A 132 -3.05 -6.16 -27.06
N ILE A 133 -2.68 -5.94 -25.81
CA ILE A 133 -1.32 -5.59 -25.41
C ILE A 133 -0.65 -6.72 -24.61
N ASP A 134 -1.18 -7.95 -24.73
CA ASP A 134 -0.70 -9.17 -24.06
C ASP A 134 -0.60 -9.00 -22.54
N ALA A 135 -1.64 -8.40 -21.95
CA ALA A 135 -1.82 -8.25 -20.51
C ALA A 135 -3.13 -8.93 -20.03
N PHE A 136 -2.99 -9.87 -19.10
CA PHE A 136 -4.09 -10.65 -18.54
C PHE A 136 -5.28 -9.78 -18.12
N ILE A 137 -6.48 -10.21 -18.51
CA ILE A 137 -7.71 -9.60 -18.00
C ILE A 137 -8.00 -10.16 -16.62
N ARG A 138 -7.91 -9.27 -15.62
CA ARG A 138 -8.26 -9.60 -14.22
C ARG A 138 -9.75 -9.92 -14.10
N TYR A 139 -10.59 -9.00 -14.55
CA TYR A 139 -12.03 -9.18 -14.77
C TYR A 139 -12.62 -8.04 -15.59
N ARG A 140 -13.81 -8.30 -16.13
CA ARG A 140 -14.80 -7.35 -16.64
C ARG A 140 -15.83 -7.05 -15.54
N LEU A 141 -16.54 -5.94 -15.71
CA LEU A 141 -17.70 -5.59 -14.88
C LEU A 141 -18.97 -5.55 -15.73
N ALA A 142 -20.10 -5.85 -15.11
CA ALA A 142 -21.44 -5.60 -15.63
C ALA A 142 -22.31 -5.07 -14.50
N PHE A 143 -23.04 -3.98 -14.74
CA PHE A 143 -24.01 -3.45 -13.77
C PHE A 143 -25.42 -3.89 -14.16
N ILE A 144 -26.12 -4.54 -13.24
CA ILE A 144 -27.43 -5.11 -13.52
C ILE A 144 -28.50 -4.15 -13.06
N ASN A 145 -29.30 -3.63 -13.99
CA ASN A 145 -30.41 -2.73 -13.71
C ASN A 145 -31.65 -3.18 -14.52
N GLY A 146 -32.33 -4.20 -14.01
CA GLY A 146 -33.36 -4.93 -14.72
C GLY A 146 -32.81 -5.89 -15.79
N PRO A 147 -33.69 -6.50 -16.60
CA PRO A 147 -33.28 -7.36 -17.71
C PRO A 147 -32.40 -6.60 -18.69
N THR A 148 -31.18 -7.09 -18.93
CA THR A 148 -30.20 -6.42 -19.78
C THR A 148 -29.45 -7.38 -20.70
N GLU A 149 -28.86 -6.83 -21.76
CA GLU A 149 -28.00 -7.55 -22.69
C GLU A 149 -26.60 -6.93 -22.66
N VAL A 150 -25.60 -7.75 -22.35
CA VAL A 150 -24.19 -7.35 -22.35
C VAL A 150 -23.55 -7.89 -23.63
N THR A 151 -23.00 -6.99 -24.45
CA THR A 151 -22.26 -7.36 -25.66
C THR A 151 -20.78 -7.14 -25.44
N ASP A 152 -20.00 -8.21 -25.58
CA ASP A 152 -18.57 -8.23 -25.38
C ASP A 152 -17.81 -8.69 -26.63
N THR A 153 -16.54 -8.31 -26.68
CA THR A 153 -15.56 -8.91 -27.58
C THR A 153 -14.32 -9.33 -26.79
N VAL A 154 -13.80 -10.52 -27.08
CA VAL A 154 -12.53 -11.00 -26.55
C VAL A 154 -11.41 -10.56 -27.49
N SER A 155 -10.39 -9.91 -26.93
CA SER A 155 -9.26 -9.39 -27.70
C SER A 155 -8.33 -10.53 -28.12
N SER A 156 -7.83 -11.29 -27.15
CA SER A 156 -6.92 -12.43 -27.34
C SER A 156 -7.10 -13.44 -26.19
N TRP A 157 -6.22 -14.45 -26.15
CA TRP A 157 -6.19 -15.47 -25.12
C TRP A 157 -4.77 -15.59 -24.57
N SER A 158 -4.62 -15.96 -23.29
CA SER A 158 -3.31 -15.92 -22.62
C SER A 158 -2.24 -16.90 -23.14
N ASP A 159 -2.60 -17.78 -24.07
CA ASP A 159 -1.72 -18.73 -24.77
C ASP A 159 -1.44 -18.31 -26.23
N LYS A 160 -1.92 -17.12 -26.65
CA LYS A 160 -1.79 -16.60 -28.01
C LYS A 160 -1.39 -15.13 -27.99
N THR A 161 -0.53 -14.74 -28.91
CA THR A 161 -0.22 -13.31 -29.13
C THR A 161 -1.41 -12.61 -29.76
N ALA A 162 -1.71 -11.41 -29.26
CA ALA A 162 -2.74 -10.56 -29.86
C ALA A 162 -2.43 -10.25 -31.33
N ASN A 163 -3.43 -10.37 -32.20
CA ASN A 163 -3.31 -10.15 -33.65
C ASN A 163 -4.40 -9.22 -34.22
N THR A 164 -5.14 -8.51 -33.35
CA THR A 164 -6.26 -7.67 -33.78
C THR A 164 -5.94 -6.20 -33.71
N ILE A 165 -6.54 -5.42 -34.62
CA ILE A 165 -6.42 -3.96 -34.60
C ILE A 165 -7.09 -3.43 -33.33
N SER A 166 -6.37 -2.60 -32.59
CA SER A 166 -6.85 -1.99 -31.35
C SER A 166 -6.98 -0.48 -31.47
N GLY A 167 -7.86 0.10 -30.66
CA GLY A 167 -8.04 1.53 -30.44
C GLY A 167 -7.96 1.86 -28.95
N SER A 168 -8.45 3.05 -28.59
CA SER A 168 -8.49 3.51 -27.20
C SER A 168 -9.81 4.18 -26.83
N ILE A 169 -10.11 4.25 -25.54
CA ILE A 169 -11.16 5.10 -24.97
C ILE A 169 -10.47 6.04 -24.00
N SER A 170 -10.72 7.34 -24.11
CA SER A 170 -10.22 8.33 -23.14
C SER A 170 -11.29 9.34 -22.79
N GLY A 171 -11.20 9.93 -21.61
CA GLY A 171 -12.29 10.76 -21.14
C GLY A 171 -12.07 11.37 -19.78
N THR A 172 -13.14 11.96 -19.25
CA THR A 172 -13.19 12.49 -17.89
C THR A 172 -14.39 11.93 -17.14
N VAL A 173 -14.23 11.77 -15.82
CA VAL A 173 -15.28 11.42 -14.88
C VAL A 173 -15.55 12.62 -13.98
N THR A 174 -16.81 13.05 -13.95
CA THR A 174 -17.24 14.23 -13.18
C THR A 174 -18.43 13.92 -12.29
N ASN A 175 -18.54 14.68 -11.21
CA ASN A 175 -19.67 14.65 -10.31
C ASN A 175 -20.87 15.31 -10.97
N THR A 176 -21.99 14.58 -11.05
CA THR A 176 -23.22 15.03 -11.71
C THR A 176 -23.80 16.29 -11.06
N ASP A 177 -23.68 16.42 -9.75
CA ASP A 177 -24.30 17.50 -8.98
C ASP A 177 -23.46 18.78 -8.99
N THR A 178 -22.12 18.66 -9.02
CA THR A 178 -21.20 19.81 -8.89
C THR A 178 -20.39 20.13 -10.14
N GLY A 179 -20.30 19.20 -11.08
CA GLY A 179 -19.40 19.29 -12.24
C GLY A 179 -17.91 19.10 -11.91
N ALA A 180 -17.56 18.88 -10.64
CA ALA A 180 -16.17 18.70 -10.23
C ALA A 180 -15.61 17.35 -10.74
N PRO A 181 -14.32 17.28 -11.11
CA PRO A 181 -13.69 16.01 -11.47
C PRO A 181 -13.66 15.03 -10.29
N ILE A 182 -13.77 13.74 -10.58
CA ILE A 182 -13.71 12.68 -9.57
C ILE A 182 -12.44 11.84 -9.77
N PRO A 183 -11.48 11.88 -8.82
CA PRO A 183 -10.30 11.01 -8.85
C PRO A 183 -10.60 9.59 -8.39
N GLU A 184 -9.69 8.68 -8.74
CA GLU A 184 -9.65 7.29 -8.25
C GLU A 184 -10.94 6.48 -8.55
N ILE A 185 -11.64 6.82 -9.63
CA ILE A 185 -12.69 5.97 -10.20
C ILE A 185 -12.05 4.93 -11.11
N MET A 186 -12.37 3.66 -10.88
CA MET A 186 -12.01 2.59 -11.80
C MET A 186 -12.90 2.66 -13.03
N VAL A 187 -12.30 3.00 -14.16
CA VAL A 187 -12.94 2.94 -15.46
C VAL A 187 -12.49 1.68 -16.17
N THR A 188 -13.44 0.87 -16.66
CA THR A 188 -13.13 -0.38 -17.35
C THR A 188 -13.96 -0.58 -18.60
N ALA A 189 -13.31 -1.12 -19.64
CA ALA A 189 -13.94 -1.58 -20.87
C ALA A 189 -13.14 -2.76 -21.41
N GLY A 190 -13.81 -3.81 -21.89
CA GLY A 190 -13.09 -4.99 -22.42
C GLY A 190 -12.22 -5.71 -21.38
N GLY A 191 -12.40 -5.42 -20.09
CA GLY A 191 -11.52 -5.90 -19.00
C GLY A 191 -10.22 -5.10 -18.82
N VAL A 192 -9.92 -4.14 -19.71
CA VAL A 192 -8.84 -3.15 -19.49
C VAL A 192 -9.33 -2.14 -18.46
N GLN A 193 -8.44 -1.73 -17.55
CA GLN A 193 -8.78 -0.90 -16.39
C GLN A 193 -7.80 0.28 -16.26
N ALA A 194 -8.31 1.42 -15.83
CA ALA A 194 -7.54 2.58 -15.41
C ALA A 194 -8.23 3.28 -14.24
N LEU A 195 -7.44 3.96 -13.39
CA LEU A 195 -7.96 4.87 -12.36
C LEU A 195 -7.90 6.31 -12.86
N THR A 196 -8.91 7.11 -12.51
CA THR A 196 -8.92 8.54 -12.86
C THR A 196 -7.93 9.35 -12.03
N ASP A 197 -7.30 10.35 -12.66
CA ASP A 197 -6.45 11.33 -11.96
C ASP A 197 -7.27 12.41 -11.23
N SER A 198 -6.62 13.37 -10.57
CA SER A 198 -7.30 14.49 -9.88
C SER A 198 -8.16 15.38 -10.78
N ALA A 199 -7.90 15.40 -12.08
CA ALA A 199 -8.72 16.07 -13.08
C ALA A 199 -9.82 15.15 -13.66
N GLY A 200 -10.01 13.96 -13.07
CA GLY A 200 -11.00 12.97 -13.47
C GLY A 200 -10.64 12.26 -14.77
N ARG A 201 -9.44 12.43 -15.31
CA ARG A 201 -9.06 11.90 -16.62
C ARG A 201 -8.69 10.43 -16.54
N PHE A 202 -9.05 9.67 -17.57
CA PHE A 202 -8.63 8.27 -17.76
C PHE A 202 -8.30 7.98 -19.22
N GLU A 203 -7.54 6.91 -19.45
CA GLU A 203 -7.26 6.36 -20.76
C GLU A 203 -7.19 4.82 -20.70
N LEU A 204 -7.93 4.17 -21.59
CA LEU A 204 -7.91 2.73 -21.82
C LEU A 204 -7.35 2.49 -23.23
N THR A 205 -6.23 1.81 -23.34
CA THR A 205 -5.58 1.51 -24.63
C THR A 205 -5.60 0.00 -24.92
N GLY A 206 -5.37 -0.39 -26.17
CA GLY A 206 -5.32 -1.80 -26.54
C GLY A 206 -6.71 -2.47 -26.59
N LEU A 207 -7.77 -1.70 -26.85
CA LEU A 207 -9.13 -2.23 -26.97
C LEU A 207 -9.38 -2.69 -28.40
N ARG A 208 -9.79 -3.95 -28.61
CA ARG A 208 -10.17 -4.45 -29.93
C ARG A 208 -11.27 -3.59 -30.57
N GLY A 209 -11.24 -3.40 -31.88
CA GLY A 209 -12.35 -2.73 -32.58
C GLY A 209 -13.69 -3.44 -32.34
N GLY A 210 -14.72 -2.69 -31.93
CA GLY A 210 -16.03 -3.22 -31.55
C GLY A 210 -16.72 -2.40 -30.45
N VAL A 211 -17.92 -2.82 -30.06
CA VAL A 211 -18.62 -2.24 -28.91
C VAL A 211 -18.09 -2.88 -27.63
N HIS A 212 -17.76 -2.05 -26.64
CA HIS A 212 -17.37 -2.48 -25.31
C HIS A 212 -18.33 -1.92 -24.27
N ASN A 213 -18.59 -2.71 -23.23
CA ASN A 213 -19.27 -2.23 -22.05
C ASN A 213 -18.30 -1.37 -21.21
N LEU A 214 -18.53 -0.07 -21.17
CA LEU A 214 -17.72 0.90 -20.43
C LEU A 214 -18.38 1.20 -19.08
N ILE A 215 -17.66 0.94 -18.00
CA ILE A 215 -18.15 1.13 -16.63
C ILE A 215 -17.24 2.08 -15.86
N GLY A 216 -17.85 3.00 -15.10
CA GLY A 216 -17.20 3.76 -14.04
C GLY A 216 -17.64 3.23 -12.67
N TYR A 217 -16.67 2.80 -11.85
CA TYR A 217 -16.91 2.16 -10.55
C TYR A 217 -16.06 2.81 -9.46
N ALA A 218 -16.73 3.29 -8.40
CA ALA A 218 -16.06 3.82 -7.21
C ALA A 218 -15.60 2.67 -6.30
N LEU A 219 -14.30 2.60 -6.00
CA LEU A 219 -13.70 1.51 -5.21
C LEU A 219 -14.24 1.41 -3.77
N ASP A 220 -14.72 2.52 -3.22
CA ASP A 220 -15.34 2.64 -1.90
C ASP A 220 -16.88 2.72 -1.95
N GLY A 221 -17.45 2.69 -3.16
CA GLY A 221 -18.88 2.80 -3.45
C GLY A 221 -19.47 4.21 -3.35
N THR A 222 -18.66 5.26 -3.10
CA THR A 222 -19.17 6.63 -2.82
C THR A 222 -19.86 7.32 -4.00
N TYR A 223 -19.83 6.71 -5.19
CA TYR A 223 -20.60 7.12 -6.35
C TYR A 223 -21.35 5.94 -6.94
N GLN A 224 -22.55 6.21 -7.47
CA GLN A 224 -23.35 5.22 -8.19
C GLN A 224 -22.60 4.74 -9.43
N THR A 225 -22.63 3.42 -9.67
CA THR A 225 -22.00 2.79 -10.84
C THR A 225 -22.59 3.39 -12.12
N PHE A 226 -21.70 3.75 -13.03
CA PHE A 226 -22.05 4.20 -14.38
C PHE A 226 -21.78 3.08 -15.37
N GLU A 227 -22.64 2.93 -16.38
CA GLU A 227 -22.47 1.95 -17.45
C GLU A 227 -23.00 2.51 -18.77
N GLN A 228 -22.24 2.32 -19.86
CA GLN A 228 -22.67 2.62 -21.22
C GLN A 228 -21.92 1.76 -22.25
N GLY A 229 -22.48 1.60 -23.45
CA GLY A 229 -21.75 1.06 -24.59
C GLY A 229 -20.80 2.10 -25.21
N ALA A 230 -19.57 1.70 -25.53
CA ALA A 230 -18.59 2.52 -26.24
C ALA A 230 -18.11 1.80 -27.51
N LEU A 231 -18.28 2.44 -28.67
CA LEU A 231 -17.78 1.92 -29.94
C LEU A 231 -16.31 2.33 -30.11
N VAL A 232 -15.42 1.34 -30.23
CA VAL A 232 -14.00 1.52 -30.50
C VAL A 232 -13.73 1.19 -31.96
N GLU A 233 -13.16 2.14 -32.68
CA GLU A 233 -12.61 1.90 -34.02
C GLU A 233 -11.09 1.65 -33.92
N GLY A 234 -10.59 0.72 -34.73
CA GLY A 234 -9.17 0.40 -34.76
C GLY A 234 -8.31 1.61 -35.12
N ASN A 235 -7.18 1.78 -34.41
CA ASN A 235 -6.24 2.89 -34.52
C ASN A 235 -6.84 4.29 -34.25
N LYS A 236 -8.01 4.37 -33.61
CA LYS A 236 -8.64 5.63 -33.20
C LYS A 236 -8.89 5.66 -31.69
N GLY A 237 -8.96 6.87 -31.16
CA GLY A 237 -9.42 7.13 -29.80
C GLY A 237 -10.89 7.54 -29.77
N THR A 238 -11.66 6.93 -28.88
CA THR A 238 -13.07 7.25 -28.63
C THR A 238 -13.17 8.14 -27.39
N PRO A 239 -13.51 9.43 -27.53
CA PRO A 239 -13.68 10.32 -26.38
C PRO A 239 -14.99 10.03 -25.66
N VAL A 240 -14.96 10.07 -24.32
CA VAL A 240 -16.15 9.86 -23.47
C VAL A 240 -16.19 10.89 -22.33
N GLU A 241 -17.39 11.34 -21.98
CA GLU A 241 -17.67 12.06 -20.74
C GLU A 241 -18.53 11.17 -19.84
N ILE A 242 -18.06 10.90 -18.62
CA ILE A 242 -18.77 10.12 -17.62
C ILE A 242 -19.26 11.07 -16.52
N LYS A 243 -20.54 10.95 -16.18
CA LYS A 243 -21.14 11.66 -15.04
C LYS A 243 -21.62 10.65 -14.02
N MET A 244 -21.06 10.73 -12.81
CA MET A 244 -21.42 9.84 -11.71
C MET A 244 -22.11 10.63 -10.61
N LYS A 245 -23.13 10.03 -10.00
CA LYS A 245 -23.89 10.66 -8.92
C LYS A 245 -23.32 10.21 -7.56
N PRO A 246 -23.03 11.14 -6.64
CA PRO A 246 -22.65 10.77 -5.27
C PRO A 246 -23.71 9.90 -4.60
N ALA A 247 -23.25 8.88 -3.88
CA ALA A 247 -24.10 8.02 -3.06
C ALA A 247 -24.08 8.52 -1.61
N PRO A 248 -25.25 8.80 -0.98
CA PRO A 248 -25.28 9.20 0.42
C PRO A 248 -24.87 8.04 1.31
N LEU A 249 -24.12 8.33 2.37
CA LEU A 249 -23.76 7.34 3.38
C LEU A 249 -24.93 7.07 4.32
N VAL A 250 -25.24 5.80 4.56
CA VAL A 250 -26.21 5.34 5.55
C VAL A 250 -25.53 4.45 6.56
N ASN A 251 -26.03 4.44 7.80
CA ASN A 251 -25.50 3.55 8.82
C ASN A 251 -26.13 2.16 8.69
N VAL A 252 -25.30 1.14 8.49
CA VAL A 252 -25.71 -0.26 8.45
C VAL A 252 -25.07 -0.99 9.63
N ILE A 253 -25.91 -1.61 10.46
CA ILE A 253 -25.46 -2.40 11.61
C ILE A 253 -25.51 -3.87 11.22
N PHE A 254 -24.34 -4.49 11.10
CA PHE A 254 -24.23 -5.93 10.94
C PHE A 254 -24.22 -6.57 12.32
N THR A 255 -25.05 -7.59 12.50
CA THR A 255 -25.09 -8.41 13.71
C THR A 255 -25.04 -9.87 13.29
N VAL A 256 -24.07 -10.62 13.81
CA VAL A 256 -23.84 -12.00 13.41
C VAL A 256 -23.78 -12.94 14.60
N SER A 257 -24.47 -14.07 14.47
CA SER A 257 -24.34 -15.21 15.38
C SER A 257 -23.31 -16.18 14.80
N VAL A 258 -22.40 -16.65 15.65
CA VAL A 258 -21.31 -17.55 15.24
C VAL A 258 -21.51 -18.94 15.85
N PRO A 259 -20.93 -20.01 15.25
CA PRO A 259 -21.01 -21.36 15.78
C PRO A 259 -20.51 -21.44 17.24
N PRO A 260 -21.09 -22.30 18.10
CA PRO A 260 -20.68 -22.40 19.51
C PRO A 260 -19.20 -22.80 19.74
N ASN A 261 -18.57 -23.43 18.74
CA ASN A 261 -17.16 -23.81 18.76
C ASN A 261 -16.22 -22.70 18.25
N THR A 262 -16.73 -21.50 18.00
CA THR A 262 -15.91 -20.33 17.64
C THR A 262 -14.98 -19.98 18.80
N GLN A 263 -13.71 -19.74 18.50
CA GLN A 263 -12.74 -19.31 19.50
C GLN A 263 -13.19 -17.98 20.13
N GLY A 264 -13.27 -17.91 21.46
CA GLY A 264 -13.57 -16.67 22.16
C GLY A 264 -12.37 -15.71 22.20
N GLY A 265 -12.64 -14.41 22.29
CA GLY A 265 -11.60 -13.38 22.49
C GLY A 265 -10.73 -13.06 21.27
N VAL A 266 -11.10 -13.53 20.08
CA VAL A 266 -10.36 -13.28 18.83
C VAL A 266 -11.10 -12.30 17.92
N PRO A 267 -10.40 -11.54 17.07
CA PRO A 267 -11.01 -10.61 16.14
C PRO A 267 -11.83 -11.34 15.06
N LEU A 268 -13.14 -11.10 15.08
CA LEU A 268 -14.04 -11.42 13.98
C LEU A 268 -14.08 -10.22 13.02
N ARG A 269 -14.00 -10.46 11.71
CA ARG A 269 -13.91 -9.41 10.68
C ARG A 269 -15.01 -9.55 9.62
N ILE A 270 -15.26 -8.45 8.89
CA ILE A 270 -15.99 -8.46 7.61
C ILE A 270 -15.02 -8.20 6.47
N ALA A 271 -14.86 -9.17 5.57
CA ALA A 271 -14.17 -9.01 4.30
C ALA A 271 -15.19 -8.71 3.20
N GLY A 272 -14.85 -7.89 2.21
CA GLY A 272 -15.78 -7.59 1.12
C GLY A 272 -15.17 -6.99 -0.15
N ASN A 273 -16.05 -6.55 -1.07
CA ASN A 273 -15.71 -6.06 -2.41
C ASN A 273 -15.48 -4.54 -2.50
N LEU A 274 -15.43 -3.84 -1.36
CA LEU A 274 -15.13 -2.41 -1.26
C LEU A 274 -13.81 -2.16 -0.52
N LEU A 275 -13.17 -1.02 -0.79
CA LEU A 275 -11.87 -0.64 -0.21
C LEU A 275 -11.88 -0.66 1.33
N GLN A 276 -12.96 -0.18 1.95
CA GLN A 276 -13.15 -0.16 3.40
C GLN A 276 -13.48 -1.52 4.02
N LEU A 277 -13.72 -2.56 3.19
CA LEU A 277 -13.94 -3.94 3.62
C LEU A 277 -12.70 -4.82 3.35
N GLY A 278 -11.54 -4.18 3.19
CA GLY A 278 -10.25 -4.83 3.01
C GLY A 278 -9.85 -5.17 1.58
N ASN A 279 -10.66 -4.82 0.57
CA ASN A 279 -10.35 -5.08 -0.83
C ASN A 279 -9.20 -4.19 -1.33
N THR A 280 -8.27 -4.76 -2.08
CA THR A 280 -7.12 -4.04 -2.65
C THR A 280 -7.23 -3.81 -4.16
N PHE A 281 -8.28 -4.34 -4.81
CA PHE A 281 -8.53 -4.31 -6.25
C PHE A 281 -7.35 -4.80 -7.09
N SER A 282 -6.57 -5.70 -6.51
CA SER A 282 -5.33 -6.21 -7.07
C SER A 282 -5.13 -7.66 -6.67
N ASP A 283 -4.30 -8.38 -7.42
CA ASP A 283 -3.88 -9.73 -7.08
C ASP A 283 -2.62 -9.64 -6.20
N VAL A 284 -2.81 -9.32 -4.92
CA VAL A 284 -1.72 -9.30 -3.93
C VAL A 284 -1.39 -10.74 -3.49
N ARG A 285 -0.10 -11.01 -3.25
CA ARG A 285 0.49 -12.23 -2.66
C ARG A 285 -0.38 -13.50 -2.76
N ALA A 286 -0.04 -14.39 -3.70
CA ALA A 286 -0.79 -15.62 -4.01
C ALA A 286 -2.18 -15.40 -4.66
N GLY A 287 -2.43 -14.21 -5.22
CA GLY A 287 -3.63 -13.91 -6.02
C GLY A 287 -4.87 -13.58 -5.18
N LEU A 288 -4.68 -13.21 -3.92
CA LEU A 288 -5.74 -12.74 -3.04
C LEU A 288 -5.95 -11.24 -3.25
N SER A 289 -7.12 -10.74 -2.85
CA SER A 289 -7.48 -9.33 -3.01
C SER A 289 -7.98 -8.69 -1.73
N THR A 290 -7.92 -9.41 -0.62
CA THR A 290 -8.33 -8.89 0.68
C THR A 290 -7.19 -8.99 1.68
N VAL A 291 -7.10 -7.99 2.57
CA VAL A 291 -6.02 -7.88 3.57
C VAL A 291 -6.62 -7.70 4.95
N ALA A 292 -6.27 -8.59 5.88
CA ALA A 292 -6.89 -8.69 7.20
C ALA A 292 -6.78 -7.39 8.02
N ASP A 293 -5.68 -6.65 7.90
CA ASP A 293 -5.46 -5.39 8.62
C ASP A 293 -6.34 -4.24 8.13
N ARG A 294 -6.92 -4.35 6.93
CA ARG A 294 -7.82 -3.34 6.34
C ARG A 294 -9.30 -3.64 6.57
N MET A 295 -9.63 -4.78 7.19
CA MET A 295 -11.02 -5.20 7.40
C MET A 295 -11.59 -4.63 8.71
N PRO A 296 -12.87 -4.21 8.74
CA PRO A 296 -13.54 -3.86 9.99
C PRO A 296 -13.61 -5.05 10.95
N VAL A 297 -13.29 -4.81 12.22
CA VAL A 297 -13.38 -5.79 13.30
C VAL A 297 -14.70 -5.61 14.05
N LEU A 298 -15.44 -6.69 14.27
CA LEU A 298 -16.69 -6.69 15.03
C LEU A 298 -16.45 -6.71 16.54
N THR A 299 -17.37 -6.08 17.26
CA THR A 299 -17.37 -6.04 18.73
C THR A 299 -18.29 -7.14 19.29
N PRO A 300 -17.82 -7.99 20.20
CA PRO A 300 -18.66 -8.99 20.87
C PRO A 300 -19.75 -8.32 21.71
N GLN A 301 -20.94 -8.93 21.72
CA GLN A 301 -22.12 -8.47 22.45
C GLN A 301 -22.42 -9.39 23.65
N PRO A 302 -23.11 -8.92 24.70
CA PRO A 302 -23.43 -9.72 25.89
C PRO A 302 -24.28 -10.98 25.62
N ASP A 303 -25.02 -11.00 24.50
CA ASP A 303 -25.87 -12.12 24.08
C ASP A 303 -25.10 -13.19 23.27
N GLY A 304 -23.78 -13.04 23.12
CA GLY A 304 -22.92 -13.96 22.38
C GLY A 304 -22.84 -13.68 20.87
N ARG A 305 -23.56 -12.67 20.36
CA ARG A 305 -23.43 -12.20 18.97
C ARG A 305 -22.27 -11.22 18.83
N PHE A 306 -21.95 -10.87 17.60
CA PHE A 306 -20.97 -9.85 17.27
C PHE A 306 -21.63 -8.76 16.43
N SER A 307 -21.20 -7.50 16.58
CA SER A 307 -21.76 -6.39 15.83
C SER A 307 -20.72 -5.37 15.38
N VAL A 308 -20.96 -4.77 14.22
CA VAL A 308 -20.23 -3.60 13.73
C VAL A 308 -21.19 -2.63 13.04
N SER A 309 -20.96 -1.33 13.24
CA SER A 309 -21.70 -0.25 12.59
C SER A 309 -20.83 0.34 11.49
N LEU A 310 -21.29 0.29 10.24
CA LEU A 310 -20.55 0.80 9.08
C LEU A 310 -21.36 1.86 8.36
N PHE A 311 -20.72 2.98 8.03
CA PHE A 311 -21.27 3.96 7.10
C PHE A 311 -21.00 3.48 5.67
N LEU A 312 -22.05 3.07 4.98
CA LEU A 312 -21.96 2.49 3.65
C LEU A 312 -22.76 3.32 2.63
N PRO A 313 -22.30 3.42 1.37
CA PRO A 313 -22.99 4.22 0.37
C PRO A 313 -24.29 3.55 -0.08
N ALA A 314 -25.40 4.28 -0.06
CA ALA A 314 -26.69 3.79 -0.53
C ALA A 314 -26.63 3.39 -2.01
N GLY A 315 -27.18 2.21 -2.32
CA GLY A 315 -27.16 1.60 -3.64
C GLY A 315 -25.89 0.78 -3.95
N ALA A 316 -24.88 0.80 -3.07
CA ALA A 316 -23.70 -0.05 -3.27
C ALA A 316 -24.08 -1.54 -3.18
N TYR A 317 -23.59 -2.33 -4.13
CA TYR A 317 -23.71 -3.78 -4.11
C TYR A 317 -22.52 -4.40 -3.38
N LEU A 318 -22.80 -4.99 -2.22
CA LEU A 318 -21.80 -5.65 -1.40
C LEU A 318 -21.77 -7.14 -1.68
N GLU A 319 -20.57 -7.63 -1.93
CA GLU A 319 -20.20 -9.02 -1.74
C GLU A 319 -19.31 -9.06 -0.52
N TYR A 320 -19.73 -9.81 0.51
CA TYR A 320 -19.04 -9.82 1.79
C TYR A 320 -19.13 -11.17 2.49
N LYS A 321 -18.30 -11.36 3.50
CA LYS A 321 -18.30 -12.54 4.35
C LYS A 321 -17.68 -12.26 5.71
N TYR A 322 -18.03 -13.09 6.68
CA TYR A 322 -17.39 -13.09 7.99
C TYR A 322 -16.14 -13.98 7.99
N THR A 323 -15.12 -13.57 8.73
CA THR A 323 -13.85 -14.32 8.81
C THR A 323 -13.12 -14.09 10.14
N LEU A 324 -12.41 -15.12 10.62
CA LEU A 324 -11.44 -15.01 11.71
C LEU A 324 -10.00 -14.74 11.21
N GLY A 325 -9.80 -14.78 9.88
CA GLY A 325 -8.54 -14.53 9.18
C GLY A 325 -8.71 -13.46 8.11
N ASP A 326 -8.70 -13.88 6.84
CA ASP A 326 -8.94 -13.02 5.67
C ASP A 326 -10.08 -13.58 4.80
N GLY A 327 -10.24 -13.10 3.56
CA GLY A 327 -11.31 -13.55 2.67
C GLY A 327 -11.21 -15.03 2.26
N PHE A 328 -10.04 -15.67 2.38
CA PHE A 328 -9.79 -17.08 2.07
C PHE A 328 -9.60 -17.92 3.33
N TRP A 329 -8.64 -17.55 4.19
CA TRP A 329 -8.28 -18.24 5.42
C TRP A 329 -9.28 -17.96 6.53
N ASN A 330 -9.76 -19.04 7.19
CA ASN A 330 -10.76 -18.94 8.26
C ASN A 330 -12.05 -18.20 7.85
N SER A 331 -12.37 -18.20 6.56
CA SER A 331 -13.62 -17.69 6.03
C SER A 331 -14.80 -18.59 6.39
N GLU A 332 -16.00 -18.04 6.33
CA GLU A 332 -17.23 -18.81 6.56
C GLU A 332 -17.58 -19.79 5.42
N PHE A 333 -18.09 -20.95 5.81
CA PHE A 333 -18.57 -22.02 4.94
C PHE A 333 -20.02 -22.37 5.23
N ASN A 334 -20.69 -22.89 4.21
CA ASN A 334 -22.00 -23.52 4.36
C ASN A 334 -21.86 -24.97 4.86
N THR A 335 -22.98 -25.61 5.18
CA THR A 335 -23.00 -27.03 5.60
C THR A 335 -22.49 -28.02 4.55
N ALA A 336 -22.35 -27.61 3.29
CA ALA A 336 -21.76 -28.42 2.22
C ALA A 336 -20.23 -28.21 2.09
N GLY A 337 -19.62 -27.38 2.94
CA GLY A 337 -18.19 -27.07 2.89
C GLY A 337 -17.78 -26.15 1.75
N GLN A 338 -18.72 -25.37 1.20
CA GLN A 338 -18.46 -24.36 0.18
C GLN A 338 -18.35 -22.99 0.82
N TYR A 339 -17.48 -22.14 0.27
CA TYR A 339 -17.37 -20.75 0.69
C TYR A 339 -18.72 -20.04 0.60
N VAL A 340 -19.05 -19.26 1.62
CA VAL A 340 -20.20 -18.37 1.60
C VAL A 340 -19.72 -16.97 1.23
N THR A 341 -20.32 -16.40 0.20
CA THR A 341 -20.18 -14.99 -0.17
C THR A 341 -21.58 -14.40 -0.19
N ARG A 342 -21.86 -13.54 0.79
CA ARG A 342 -23.15 -12.90 1.01
C ARG A 342 -23.30 -11.74 0.06
N GLN A 343 -24.54 -11.47 -0.33
CA GLN A 343 -24.90 -10.39 -1.26
C GLN A 343 -25.85 -9.43 -0.56
N TYR A 344 -25.58 -8.14 -0.63
CA TYR A 344 -26.42 -7.10 -0.01
C TYR A 344 -26.38 -5.81 -0.81
N VAL A 345 -27.55 -5.27 -1.15
CA VAL A 345 -27.66 -3.93 -1.74
C VAL A 345 -27.94 -2.96 -0.61
N VAL A 346 -27.06 -1.97 -0.42
CA VAL A 346 -27.20 -1.00 0.66
C VAL A 346 -28.45 -0.14 0.43
N PRO A 347 -29.40 -0.08 1.38
CA PRO A 347 -30.63 0.69 1.22
C PRO A 347 -30.39 2.20 1.31
N SER A 348 -31.41 2.99 1.01
CA SER A 348 -31.38 4.45 1.08
C SER A 348 -31.52 5.03 2.49
N GLN A 349 -31.72 4.18 3.50
CA GLN A 349 -31.89 4.56 4.90
C GLN A 349 -31.10 3.62 5.80
N ASN A 350 -30.91 4.01 7.06
CA ASN A 350 -30.24 3.16 8.03
C ASN A 350 -30.89 1.78 8.11
N ALA A 351 -30.07 0.75 8.26
CA ALA A 351 -30.53 -0.64 8.23
C ALA A 351 -29.77 -1.52 9.22
N MET A 352 -30.36 -2.67 9.51
CA MET A 352 -29.74 -3.73 10.29
C MET A 352 -29.71 -5.00 9.43
N VAL A 353 -28.59 -5.71 9.49
CA VAL A 353 -28.40 -7.01 8.85
C VAL A 353 -28.15 -8.01 9.97
N GLU A 354 -28.97 -9.06 10.03
CA GLU A 354 -28.79 -10.17 10.97
C GLU A 354 -28.36 -11.43 10.22
N ASP A 355 -27.19 -11.94 10.57
CA ASP A 355 -26.57 -13.08 9.91
C ASP A 355 -26.27 -14.21 10.89
N VAL A 356 -26.08 -15.41 10.34
CA VAL A 356 -25.59 -16.58 11.05
C VAL A 356 -24.47 -17.21 10.24
N VAL A 357 -23.29 -17.33 10.83
CA VAL A 357 -22.20 -18.15 10.30
C VAL A 357 -22.51 -19.60 10.63
N GLN A 358 -22.55 -20.47 9.62
CA GLN A 358 -22.86 -21.89 9.81
C GLN A 358 -21.64 -22.69 10.28
N SER A 359 -20.48 -22.42 9.70
CA SER A 359 -19.23 -23.11 10.02
C SER A 359 -18.01 -22.26 9.63
N TRP A 360 -16.91 -22.41 10.39
CA TRP A 360 -15.57 -21.95 10.00
C TRP A 360 -14.75 -23.03 9.30
N GLN A 361 -15.23 -24.26 9.35
CA GLN A 361 -14.55 -25.45 8.88
C GLN A 361 -15.23 -26.03 7.65
N ALA A 362 -14.43 -26.42 6.67
CA ALA A 362 -14.86 -27.21 5.53
C ALA A 362 -14.22 -28.61 5.59
N GLY A 363 -15.04 -29.64 5.41
CA GLY A 363 -14.62 -31.05 5.43
C GLY A 363 -14.19 -31.58 6.81
N PRO A 364 -13.62 -32.79 6.85
CA PRO A 364 -13.48 -33.58 8.08
C PRO A 364 -12.21 -33.29 8.89
N ASN A 365 -11.24 -32.55 8.34
CA ASN A 365 -9.98 -32.27 9.02
C ASN A 365 -10.18 -31.30 10.18
N ALA A 366 -9.66 -31.65 11.35
CA ALA A 366 -9.81 -30.86 12.56
C ALA A 366 -8.98 -29.57 12.50
N PRO A 367 -9.40 -28.49 13.20
CA PRO A 367 -8.62 -27.26 13.28
C PRO A 367 -7.21 -27.46 13.84
N ILE A 368 -6.27 -26.65 13.36
CA ILE A 368 -4.87 -26.63 13.78
C ILE A 368 -4.63 -25.39 14.65
N LEU A 369 -4.13 -25.58 15.86
CA LEU A 369 -3.69 -24.50 16.73
C LEU A 369 -2.17 -24.29 16.52
N PHE A 370 -1.78 -23.06 16.22
CA PHE A 370 -0.40 -22.61 16.21
C PHE A 370 -0.17 -21.73 17.43
N GLU A 371 0.73 -22.12 18.30
CA GLU A 371 1.20 -21.34 19.43
C GLU A 371 2.67 -21.02 19.22
N VAL A 372 3.05 -19.76 19.39
CA VAL A 372 4.44 -19.33 19.24
C VAL A 372 4.88 -18.52 20.45
N THR A 373 6.00 -18.93 21.03
CA THR A 373 6.72 -18.14 22.04
C THR A 373 7.80 -17.31 21.34
N VAL A 374 7.77 -15.99 21.54
CA VAL A 374 8.72 -15.06 20.92
C VAL A 374 9.83 -14.65 21.91
N PRO A 375 11.00 -14.22 21.41
CA PRO A 375 12.08 -13.73 22.26
C PRO A 375 11.66 -12.58 23.17
N ALA A 376 12.24 -12.49 24.37
CA ALA A 376 11.91 -11.44 25.34
C ALA A 376 12.33 -10.02 24.92
N ASP A 377 13.25 -9.92 23.96
CA ASP A 377 13.70 -8.68 23.32
C ASP A 377 12.83 -8.28 22.12
N THR A 378 11.74 -9.01 21.83
CA THR A 378 10.74 -8.58 20.84
C THR A 378 10.13 -7.24 21.28
N PRO A 379 10.19 -6.19 20.45
CA PRO A 379 9.62 -4.89 20.80
C PRO A 379 8.14 -5.00 21.20
N VAL A 380 7.75 -4.34 22.29
CA VAL A 380 6.38 -4.44 22.86
C VAL A 380 5.28 -3.91 21.93
N GLY A 381 5.64 -3.04 20.99
CA GLY A 381 4.74 -2.50 19.97
C GLY A 381 4.61 -3.39 18.73
N ASP A 382 5.45 -4.43 18.59
CA ASP A 382 5.37 -5.32 17.44
C ASP A 382 4.22 -6.32 17.60
N VAL A 383 3.52 -6.54 16.49
CA VAL A 383 2.47 -7.54 16.33
C VAL A 383 3.06 -8.72 15.56
N ILE A 384 2.75 -9.94 16.02
CA ILE A 384 3.24 -11.16 15.38
C ILE A 384 2.21 -11.66 14.38
N TYR A 385 2.70 -12.03 13.20
CA TYR A 385 1.90 -12.53 12.10
C TYR A 385 2.31 -13.96 11.75
N ILE A 386 1.34 -14.74 11.29
CA ILE A 386 1.56 -16.02 10.63
C ILE A 386 1.27 -15.88 9.14
N GLN A 387 2.11 -16.44 8.29
CA GLN A 387 1.91 -16.47 6.84
C GLN A 387 1.88 -17.92 6.35
N PHE A 388 0.96 -18.22 5.44
CA PHE A 388 0.79 -19.57 4.89
C PHE A 388 1.22 -19.62 3.41
N ASN A 389 1.74 -20.77 2.99
CA ASN A 389 2.11 -21.09 1.61
C ASN A 389 1.48 -22.42 1.18
N PRO A 390 0.21 -22.38 0.71
CA PRO A 390 -0.44 -23.55 0.13
C PRO A 390 0.01 -23.84 -1.31
N TYR A 391 0.53 -22.82 -2.00
CA TYR A 391 1.04 -22.87 -3.38
C TYR A 391 1.97 -21.68 -3.68
N SER A 392 1.69 -20.53 -3.07
CA SER A 392 2.59 -19.38 -2.94
C SER A 392 2.32 -18.69 -1.59
N TRP A 393 3.27 -17.88 -1.11
CA TRP A 393 3.10 -17.13 0.14
C TRP A 393 1.92 -16.16 0.02
N THR A 394 0.89 -16.40 0.84
CA THR A 394 -0.32 -15.56 0.97
C THR A 394 -0.03 -14.29 1.75
N HIS A 395 -0.99 -13.38 1.89
CA HIS A 395 -0.82 -12.24 2.80
C HIS A 395 -0.73 -12.73 4.26
N PRO A 396 0.18 -12.19 5.10
CA PRO A 396 0.27 -12.60 6.49
C PRO A 396 -0.98 -12.19 7.30
N ILE A 397 -1.33 -12.99 8.29
CA ILE A 397 -2.50 -12.78 9.16
C ILE A 397 -2.03 -12.49 10.58
N PRO A 398 -2.56 -11.46 11.26
CA PRO A 398 -2.15 -11.13 12.63
C PRO A 398 -2.57 -12.24 13.59
N MET A 399 -1.63 -12.69 14.41
CA MET A 399 -1.86 -13.63 15.49
C MET A 399 -2.47 -12.93 16.71
N TRP A 400 -2.96 -13.71 17.67
CA TRP A 400 -3.58 -13.23 18.89
C TRP A 400 -2.60 -13.30 20.05
N LYS A 401 -2.40 -12.20 20.77
CA LYS A 401 -1.54 -12.17 21.96
C LYS A 401 -2.23 -12.91 23.12
N THR A 402 -1.67 -14.02 23.57
CA THR A 402 -2.24 -14.87 24.63
C THR A 402 -1.49 -14.75 25.96
N GLY A 403 -0.24 -14.25 25.94
CA GLY A 403 0.58 -13.99 27.11
C GLY A 403 1.58 -12.86 26.89
N GLY A 404 2.56 -12.72 27.78
CA GLY A 404 3.60 -11.68 27.65
C GLY A 404 4.36 -11.76 26.31
N ASN A 405 4.89 -12.96 26.03
CA ASN A 405 5.65 -13.29 24.82
C ASN A 405 5.04 -14.48 24.06
N GLN A 406 3.74 -14.72 24.23
CA GLN A 406 3.04 -15.85 23.63
C GLN A 406 1.93 -15.36 22.71
N TRP A 407 1.86 -15.96 21.54
CA TRP A 407 0.89 -15.64 20.50
C TRP A 407 0.29 -16.93 19.96
N ALA A 408 -0.97 -16.87 19.54
CA ALA A 408 -1.67 -18.01 18.98
C ALA A 408 -2.46 -17.65 17.72
N TYR A 409 -2.62 -18.62 16.82
CA TYR A 409 -3.56 -18.56 15.71
C TYR A 409 -4.17 -19.94 15.49
N LYS A 410 -5.49 -20.02 15.42
CA LYS A 410 -6.20 -21.29 15.18
C LYS A 410 -6.78 -21.30 13.78
N LEU A 411 -6.33 -22.23 12.95
CA LEU A 411 -6.73 -22.42 11.57
C LEU A 411 -7.84 -23.48 11.47
N TYR A 412 -9.03 -23.05 11.06
CA TYR A 412 -10.22 -23.87 10.84
C TYR A 412 -10.39 -24.31 9.37
N GLY A 413 -9.98 -23.48 8.41
CA GLY A 413 -10.28 -23.74 7.01
C GLY A 413 -9.48 -22.88 6.03
N PRO A 414 -9.34 -23.34 4.76
CA PRO A 414 -10.02 -24.49 4.15
C PRO A 414 -9.20 -25.80 4.19
N LEU A 415 -9.19 -26.54 5.30
CA LEU A 415 -8.33 -27.71 5.49
C LEU A 415 -8.70 -28.94 4.62
N ASN A 416 -9.84 -28.92 3.92
CA ASN A 416 -10.31 -29.99 3.03
C ASN A 416 -9.76 -29.93 1.61
N ILE A 417 -9.34 -28.75 1.15
CA ILE A 417 -8.78 -28.56 -0.20
C ILE A 417 -7.26 -28.41 -0.19
N LEU A 418 -6.66 -28.44 1.00
CA LEU A 418 -5.23 -28.28 1.21
C LEU A 418 -4.57 -29.63 1.48
N GLY A 419 -3.48 -29.88 0.75
CA GLY A 419 -2.54 -30.93 1.09
C GLY A 419 -1.61 -30.50 2.23
N SER A 420 -0.39 -31.03 2.24
CA SER A 420 0.67 -30.44 3.05
C SER A 420 1.02 -29.04 2.56
N PHE A 421 1.18 -28.09 3.48
CA PHE A 421 1.54 -26.71 3.16
C PHE A 421 2.56 -26.17 4.17
N SER A 422 3.19 -25.05 3.83
CA SER A 422 4.20 -24.42 4.67
C SER A 422 3.66 -23.17 5.37
N TYR A 423 4.25 -22.80 6.50
CA TYR A 423 3.95 -21.57 7.23
C TYR A 423 5.23 -20.93 7.80
N ARG A 424 5.15 -19.65 8.17
CA ARG A 424 6.22 -18.92 8.87
C ARG A 424 5.66 -17.80 9.73
N TYR A 425 6.53 -17.23 10.56
CA TYR A 425 6.21 -16.09 11.42
C TYR A 425 7.04 -14.86 11.07
N CYS A 426 6.42 -13.68 11.17
CA CYS A 426 7.09 -12.40 10.98
C CYS A 426 6.48 -11.32 11.87
N ARG A 427 7.20 -10.20 12.02
CA ARG A 427 6.73 -9.03 12.76
C ARG A 427 6.07 -8.01 11.83
N ASN A 428 4.99 -7.39 12.28
CA ASN A 428 4.31 -6.26 11.63
C ASN A 428 4.02 -6.49 10.14
N ALA A 429 3.53 -7.68 9.78
CA ALA A 429 3.26 -8.11 8.40
C ALA A 429 4.48 -8.13 7.44
N GLU A 430 5.70 -7.86 7.91
CA GLU A 430 6.89 -7.77 7.06
C GLU A 430 7.60 -9.13 6.89
N CYS A 431 6.85 -10.12 6.42
CA CYS A 431 7.37 -11.42 6.04
C CYS A 431 8.31 -11.28 4.82
N GLY A 432 9.53 -11.79 4.94
CA GLY A 432 10.67 -11.58 4.04
C GLY A 432 11.73 -10.61 4.58
N SER A 433 11.34 -9.70 5.47
CA SER A 433 12.22 -8.67 6.03
C SER A 433 12.40 -8.76 7.55
N ALA A 434 11.37 -9.20 8.28
CA ALA A 434 11.32 -9.27 9.74
C ALA A 434 10.84 -10.64 10.25
N ASP A 435 11.24 -11.71 9.55
CA ASP A 435 10.88 -13.10 9.87
C ASP A 435 11.58 -13.63 11.12
N ASP A 436 11.07 -14.75 11.64
CA ASP A 436 11.92 -15.71 12.35
C ASP A 436 13.19 -15.97 11.52
N ALA A 437 14.36 -15.83 12.16
CA ALA A 437 15.65 -16.00 11.50
C ALA A 437 15.81 -17.38 10.82
N ALA A 438 15.14 -18.43 11.32
CA ALA A 438 15.18 -19.76 10.72
C ALA A 438 14.46 -19.84 9.36
N THR A 439 13.51 -18.93 9.10
CA THR A 439 12.68 -18.90 7.89
C THR A 439 12.77 -17.54 7.19
N ALA A 440 13.90 -16.84 7.29
CA ALA A 440 14.07 -15.51 6.71
C ALA A 440 14.24 -15.51 5.18
N GLY A 441 13.87 -14.38 4.56
CA GLY A 441 13.99 -14.13 3.12
C GLY A 441 12.68 -14.27 2.36
N ASP A 442 12.69 -14.01 1.05
CA ASP A 442 11.44 -13.85 0.29
C ASP A 442 10.68 -15.16 0.06
N ASN A 443 11.43 -16.24 -0.21
CA ASN A 443 10.86 -17.55 -0.52
C ASN A 443 11.55 -18.68 0.27
N PRO A 444 11.46 -18.67 1.62
CA PRO A 444 12.00 -19.73 2.46
C PRO A 444 11.17 -21.00 2.26
N ARG A 445 11.70 -22.15 2.72
CA ARG A 445 10.89 -23.37 2.78
C ARG A 445 9.77 -23.28 3.82
N GLY A 446 9.96 -22.50 4.89
CA GLY A 446 9.04 -22.44 6.03
C GLY A 446 9.00 -23.73 6.84
N ASN A 447 8.08 -23.78 7.80
CA ASN A 447 7.72 -24.96 8.57
C ASN A 447 6.58 -25.69 7.86
N ASN A 448 6.59 -27.02 7.83
CA ASN A 448 5.55 -27.80 7.14
C ASN A 448 4.50 -28.31 8.12
N VAL A 449 3.26 -28.34 7.65
CA VAL A 449 2.14 -28.97 8.36
C VAL A 449 1.26 -29.74 7.37
N THR A 450 0.64 -30.82 7.85
CA THR A 450 -0.32 -31.59 7.09
C THR A 450 -1.61 -31.69 7.90
N PRO A 451 -2.76 -31.24 7.36
CA PRO A 451 -4.04 -31.39 8.04
C PRO A 451 -4.40 -32.84 8.32
N THR A 452 -5.01 -33.10 9.47
CA THR A 452 -5.45 -34.44 9.86
C THR A 452 -6.87 -34.41 10.43
N LEU A 453 -7.48 -35.60 10.60
CA LEU A 453 -8.79 -35.74 11.24
C LEU A 453 -8.76 -35.44 12.75
N THR A 454 -7.58 -35.44 13.35
CA THR A 454 -7.37 -35.14 14.77
C THR A 454 -6.86 -33.74 14.95
N ALA A 455 -7.30 -33.05 16.01
CA ALA A 455 -6.80 -31.71 16.30
C ALA A 455 -5.27 -31.74 16.46
N GLN A 456 -4.61 -30.71 15.92
CA GLN A 456 -3.16 -30.55 16.01
C GLN A 456 -2.86 -29.29 16.82
N ASP A 457 -1.91 -29.43 17.73
CA ASP A 457 -1.37 -28.35 18.54
C ASP A 457 0.12 -28.21 18.23
N ILE A 458 0.46 -27.11 17.57
CA ILE A 458 1.80 -26.81 17.08
C ILE A 458 2.40 -25.75 17.99
N GLN A 459 3.42 -26.13 18.76
CA GLN A 459 4.11 -25.24 19.68
C GLN A 459 5.50 -24.90 19.15
N ASP A 460 5.65 -23.67 18.68
CA ASP A 460 6.88 -23.14 18.14
C ASP A 460 7.56 -22.17 19.12
N THR A 461 8.86 -22.02 18.97
CA THR A 461 9.64 -21.00 19.68
C THR A 461 10.54 -20.30 18.69
N ILE A 462 10.35 -18.99 18.56
CA ILE A 462 11.25 -18.14 17.79
C ILE A 462 12.42 -17.81 18.70
N THR A 463 13.62 -18.20 18.29
CA THR A 463 14.84 -17.95 19.08
C THR A 463 15.39 -16.57 18.84
N LYS A 464 15.22 -16.03 17.62
CA LYS A 464 15.71 -14.73 17.20
C LYS A 464 15.00 -14.25 15.94
N TRP A 465 14.76 -12.94 15.86
CA TRP A 465 14.25 -12.30 14.64
C TRP A 465 15.37 -11.93 13.67
N ALA A 466 15.09 -11.99 12.37
CA ALA A 466 15.98 -11.44 11.36
C ALA A 466 16.31 -9.96 11.65
N TRP A 467 17.56 -9.57 11.43
CA TRP A 467 18.06 -8.20 11.61
C TRP A 467 17.86 -7.60 13.01
N THR A 468 17.92 -8.45 14.05
CA THR A 468 18.08 -8.00 15.44
C THR A 468 19.52 -8.26 15.89
N GLN A 469 20.17 -7.25 16.46
CA GLN A 469 21.46 -7.40 17.12
C GLN A 469 21.46 -6.68 18.46
N ASN A 470 22.20 -7.23 19.42
CA ASN A 470 22.48 -6.56 20.69
C ASN A 470 23.62 -5.55 20.48
N THR A 471 23.35 -4.48 19.75
CA THR A 471 24.26 -3.34 19.72
C THR A 471 24.11 -2.57 21.02
N GLY A 472 25.18 -2.47 21.82
CA GLY A 472 25.19 -1.61 23.01
C GLY A 472 24.92 -0.14 22.67
N ASN A 473 24.70 0.68 23.70
CA ASN A 473 24.40 2.11 23.54
C ASN A 473 25.49 2.84 22.73
N SER A 474 25.08 3.71 21.82
CA SER A 474 26.00 4.59 21.10
C SER A 474 26.59 5.64 22.05
N SER A 475 27.86 6.00 21.86
CA SER A 475 28.50 7.08 22.61
C SER A 475 28.32 8.40 21.87
N LEU A 476 27.45 9.26 22.41
CA LEU A 476 27.26 10.62 21.90
C LEU A 476 28.34 11.55 22.46
N VAL A 477 29.03 12.26 21.56
CA VAL A 477 30.01 13.29 21.95
C VAL A 477 29.30 14.61 22.14
N GLN A 478 29.54 15.27 23.28
CA GLN A 478 28.98 16.59 23.54
C GLN A 478 29.58 17.61 22.56
N THR A 479 28.69 18.17 21.72
CA THR A 479 29.01 19.18 20.71
C THR A 479 28.15 20.41 20.95
N ASN A 480 28.71 21.61 20.76
CA ASN A 480 27.92 22.85 20.78
C ASN A 480 27.09 22.94 19.50
N ILE A 481 25.76 22.94 19.64
CA ILE A 481 24.82 22.92 18.52
C ILE A 481 23.98 24.21 18.59
N PRO A 482 24.31 25.25 17.78
CA PRO A 482 23.52 26.47 17.75
C PRO A 482 22.12 26.19 17.24
N ALA A 483 21.10 26.67 17.97
CA ALA A 483 19.72 26.58 17.53
C ALA A 483 19.53 27.33 16.20
N ARG A 484 18.88 26.66 15.25
CA ARG A 484 18.49 27.15 13.92
C ARG A 484 17.03 27.59 13.86
N GLY A 485 16.28 27.36 14.95
CA GLY A 485 14.88 27.72 15.11
C GLY A 485 13.92 26.75 14.44
N THR A 486 12.62 26.97 14.62
CA THR A 486 11.55 26.08 14.16
C THR A 486 11.41 26.03 12.63
N GLY A 487 12.01 26.98 11.91
CA GLY A 487 12.06 26.99 10.45
C GLY A 487 13.09 26.04 9.85
N PHE A 488 14.00 25.47 10.65
CA PHE A 488 14.90 24.42 10.19
C PHE A 488 14.13 23.12 9.95
N VAL A 489 14.36 22.48 8.81
CA VAL A 489 13.75 21.18 8.50
C VAL A 489 14.58 20.09 9.15
N ALA A 490 14.10 19.51 10.25
CA ALA A 490 14.63 18.30 10.88
C ALA A 490 13.68 17.15 10.53
N GLY A 491 13.95 16.48 9.42
CA GLY A 491 12.98 15.59 8.79
C GLY A 491 13.40 14.13 8.67
N VAL A 492 12.40 13.29 8.43
CA VAL A 492 12.57 11.88 8.06
C VAL A 492 11.74 11.61 6.80
N GLU A 493 12.38 11.09 5.76
CA GLU A 493 11.74 10.66 4.50
C GLU A 493 11.56 9.14 4.52
N PHE A 494 10.34 8.70 4.24
CA PHE A 494 10.02 7.29 4.11
C PHE A 494 10.73 6.71 2.89
N GLN A 495 11.13 5.44 2.96
CA GLN A 495 11.54 4.75 1.75
C GLN A 495 10.36 4.58 0.78
N GLN A 496 10.67 4.48 -0.51
CA GLN A 496 9.70 4.16 -1.56
C GLN A 496 9.23 2.70 -1.43
N TYR A 497 8.20 2.49 -0.60
CA TYR A 497 7.61 1.19 -0.33
C TYR A 497 6.11 1.32 -0.10
N TYR A 498 5.35 0.36 -0.63
CA TYR A 498 3.93 0.23 -0.36
C TYR A 498 3.58 -1.25 -0.39
N ASP A 499 2.93 -1.67 0.68
CA ASP A 499 2.18 -2.91 0.78
C ASP A 499 0.82 -2.50 1.39
N PRO A 500 -0.31 -3.12 1.01
CA PRO A 500 -1.62 -2.74 1.52
C PRO A 500 -1.77 -2.78 3.05
N SER A 501 -0.91 -3.51 3.78
CA SER A 501 -0.86 -3.55 5.25
C SER A 501 -0.14 -2.33 5.87
N LEU A 502 0.70 -1.64 5.09
CA LEU A 502 1.52 -0.50 5.55
C LEU A 502 0.73 0.59 6.31
N PRO A 503 -0.49 1.01 5.88
CA PRO A 503 -1.25 2.04 6.58
C PRO A 503 -1.46 1.76 8.08
N THR A 504 -1.57 0.49 8.47
CA THR A 504 -1.72 0.05 9.88
C THR A 504 -0.54 0.44 10.75
N PHE A 505 0.66 0.52 10.17
CA PHE A 505 1.90 0.78 10.91
C PHE A 505 2.36 2.24 10.86
N ILE A 506 1.78 3.06 9.98
CA ILE A 506 2.16 4.47 9.85
C ILE A 506 2.01 5.26 11.16
N PRO A 507 0.93 5.13 11.95
CA PRO A 507 0.81 5.87 13.21
C PRO A 507 1.97 5.60 14.19
N TYR A 508 2.45 4.35 14.29
CA TYR A 508 3.56 4.00 15.16
C TYR A 508 4.90 4.55 14.64
N ALA A 509 5.11 4.50 13.33
CA ALA A 509 6.27 5.11 12.70
C ALA A 509 6.33 6.63 12.94
N LEU A 510 5.18 7.32 12.83
CA LEU A 510 5.09 8.75 13.09
C LEU A 510 5.37 9.11 14.56
N GLN A 511 4.90 8.30 15.50
CA GLN A 511 5.24 8.45 16.92
C GLN A 511 6.75 8.28 17.16
N ASN A 512 7.39 7.30 16.49
CA ASN A 512 8.84 7.14 16.56
C ASN A 512 9.57 8.38 16.03
N ILE A 513 9.18 8.89 14.86
CA ILE A 513 9.78 10.09 14.26
C ILE A 513 9.62 11.32 15.15
N GLN A 514 8.45 11.49 15.77
CA GLN A 514 8.23 12.55 16.76
C GLN A 514 9.15 12.36 17.99
N ALA A 515 9.34 11.12 18.45
CA ALA A 515 10.24 10.82 19.57
C ALA A 515 11.71 11.08 19.23
N LEU A 516 12.12 10.95 17.96
CA LEU A 516 13.44 11.39 17.45
C LEU A 516 13.59 12.93 17.42
N GLY A 517 12.54 13.69 17.74
CA GLY A 517 12.56 15.15 17.75
C GLY A 517 12.42 15.78 16.36
N GLY A 518 12.02 15.01 15.34
CA GLY A 518 11.75 15.53 14.00
C GLY A 518 10.53 16.44 13.97
N ASN A 519 10.53 17.45 13.10
CA ASN A 519 9.39 18.34 12.84
C ASN A 519 8.79 18.17 11.45
N TRP A 520 9.39 17.34 10.59
CA TRP A 520 8.90 17.00 9.25
C TRP A 520 8.91 15.50 9.00
N VAL A 521 7.86 15.01 8.34
CA VAL A 521 7.83 13.71 7.67
C VAL A 521 7.60 13.91 6.18
N ILE A 522 8.31 13.15 5.35
CA ILE A 522 8.18 13.17 3.90
C ILE A 522 7.62 11.82 3.46
N PHE A 523 6.46 11.85 2.79
CA PHE A 523 5.83 10.66 2.21
C PHE A 523 6.10 10.59 0.71
N ASP A 524 6.40 9.39 0.22
CA ASP A 524 6.74 9.14 -1.19
C ASP A 524 5.66 8.31 -1.90
N PRO A 525 4.45 8.87 -2.14
CA PRO A 525 3.43 8.14 -2.88
C PRO A 525 3.84 7.99 -4.35
N SER A 526 3.28 7.00 -5.04
CA SER A 526 3.76 6.63 -6.37
C SER A 526 2.65 6.42 -7.39
N TRP A 527 3.03 6.50 -8.66
CA TRP A 527 2.37 5.87 -9.81
C TRP A 527 3.41 4.97 -10.48
N THR A 528 2.96 4.02 -11.30
CA THR A 528 3.86 3.06 -11.94
C THR A 528 3.91 3.26 -13.45
N PHE A 529 5.12 3.27 -14.02
CA PHE A 529 5.33 3.10 -15.46
C PHE A 529 5.17 1.64 -15.83
N THR A 530 4.03 1.28 -16.42
CA THR A 530 3.79 -0.11 -16.89
C THR A 530 4.34 -0.34 -18.29
N ARG A 531 4.38 0.70 -19.12
CA ARG A 531 4.86 0.63 -20.51
C ARG A 531 5.58 1.92 -20.90
N ASN A 532 6.54 1.77 -21.81
CA ASN A 532 7.34 2.88 -22.34
C ASN A 532 6.92 3.29 -23.78
N THR A 533 6.26 2.40 -24.52
CA THR A 533 5.86 2.62 -25.92
C THR A 533 4.50 1.98 -26.26
N PRO A 534 3.40 2.76 -26.38
CA PRO A 534 3.25 4.10 -25.83
C PRO A 534 3.46 4.12 -24.30
N ILE A 535 3.76 5.30 -23.76
CA ILE A 535 3.90 5.50 -22.32
C ILE A 535 2.57 5.16 -21.64
N THR A 536 2.65 4.43 -20.54
CA THR A 536 1.52 4.23 -19.63
C THR A 536 2.03 4.48 -18.22
N PHE A 537 1.56 5.57 -17.62
CA PHE A 537 1.98 6.04 -16.30
C PHE A 537 0.76 6.46 -15.49
N SER A 538 0.42 5.64 -14.51
CA SER A 538 -0.83 5.75 -13.75
C SER A 538 -0.71 4.99 -12.43
N GLN A 539 -1.65 5.23 -11.51
CA GLN A 539 -1.77 4.47 -10.28
C GLN A 539 -2.16 3.01 -10.55
N LEU A 540 -1.47 2.08 -9.90
CA LEU A 540 -1.81 0.65 -9.93
C LEU A 540 -2.25 0.15 -8.55
N PRO A 541 -3.50 -0.34 -8.41
CA PRO A 541 -3.96 -1.00 -7.20
C PRO A 541 -2.98 -2.07 -6.68
N GLY A 542 -2.77 -2.11 -5.37
CA GLY A 542 -1.87 -3.05 -4.70
C GLY A 542 -0.38 -2.76 -4.84
N ARG A 543 0.03 -1.87 -5.75
CA ARG A 543 1.43 -1.43 -5.91
C ARG A 543 1.63 0.02 -5.49
N ASP A 544 0.69 0.87 -5.84
CA ASP A 544 0.68 2.29 -5.49
C ASP A 544 -0.36 2.53 -4.38
N PRO A 545 -0.08 3.44 -3.42
CA PRO A 545 -1.02 3.74 -2.34
C PRO A 545 -2.30 4.38 -2.90
N PHE A 546 -3.44 4.06 -2.30
CA PHE A 546 -4.68 4.78 -2.60
C PHE A 546 -4.62 6.20 -2.04
N ARG A 547 -5.38 7.11 -2.65
CA ARG A 547 -5.51 8.49 -2.21
C ARG A 547 -5.98 8.57 -0.75
N LYS A 548 -6.87 7.64 -0.35
CA LYS A 548 -7.29 7.49 1.05
C LYS A 548 -6.09 7.22 1.96
N ASP A 549 -5.23 6.26 1.61
CA ASP A 549 -4.08 5.86 2.43
C ASP A 549 -3.12 7.03 2.65
N VAL A 550 -2.81 7.79 1.59
CA VAL A 550 -1.94 8.97 1.68
C VAL A 550 -2.60 10.09 2.51
N SER A 551 -3.89 10.34 2.31
CA SER A 551 -4.62 11.38 3.04
C SER A 551 -4.73 11.09 4.54
N GLU A 552 -4.94 9.83 4.91
CA GLU A 552 -4.99 9.38 6.31
C GLU A 552 -3.61 9.45 6.97
N ALA A 553 -2.53 9.11 6.24
CA ALA A 553 -1.16 9.27 6.71
C ALA A 553 -0.81 10.76 6.98
N ILE A 554 -1.17 11.67 6.06
CA ILE A 554 -0.99 13.12 6.23
C ILE A 554 -1.78 13.62 7.44
N THR A 555 -3.03 13.19 7.59
CA THR A 555 -3.90 13.57 8.72
C THR A 555 -3.30 13.08 10.05
N SER A 556 -2.80 11.85 10.10
CA SER A 556 -2.18 11.26 11.29
C SER A 556 -0.91 12.00 11.71
N ALA A 557 -0.05 12.36 10.75
CA ALA A 557 1.17 13.13 11.03
C ALA A 557 0.84 14.52 11.59
N ARG A 558 -0.13 15.20 10.98
CA ARG A 558 -0.59 16.50 11.45
C ARG A 558 -1.23 16.45 12.83
N ALA A 559 -1.96 15.38 13.15
CA ALA A 559 -2.59 15.20 14.47
C ALA A 559 -1.55 15.17 15.61
N ILE A 560 -0.30 14.79 15.30
CA ILE A 560 0.83 14.83 16.24
C ILE A 560 1.80 15.99 15.98
N ASN A 561 1.34 17.05 15.31
CA ASN A 561 2.09 18.29 15.04
C ASN A 561 3.35 18.13 14.18
N LEU A 562 3.45 17.07 13.37
CA LEU A 562 4.46 17.00 12.31
C LEU A 562 4.00 17.82 11.10
N ASN A 563 4.95 18.52 10.47
CA ASN A 563 4.77 19.03 9.13
C ASN A 563 4.94 17.89 8.13
N VAL A 564 4.26 18.00 6.99
CA VAL A 564 4.23 16.94 6.00
C VAL A 564 4.64 17.49 4.64
N ALA A 565 5.59 16.81 4.00
CA ALA A 565 5.86 16.98 2.58
C ALA A 565 5.38 15.75 1.80
N VAL A 566 4.79 15.97 0.63
CA VAL A 566 4.48 14.91 -0.33
C VAL A 566 5.56 14.95 -1.41
N PHE A 567 6.34 13.89 -1.54
CA PHE A 567 7.38 13.75 -2.56
C PHE A 567 6.99 12.62 -3.52
N PRO A 568 6.08 12.87 -4.47
CA PRO A 568 5.61 11.81 -5.34
C PRO A 568 6.74 11.27 -6.23
N GLN A 569 6.93 9.95 -6.24
CA GLN A 569 8.01 9.26 -6.97
C GLN A 569 7.45 8.18 -7.90
N PRO A 570 7.93 8.08 -9.16
CA PRO A 570 7.50 7.02 -10.07
C PRO A 570 8.09 5.67 -9.66
N ARG A 571 7.33 4.61 -9.86
CA ARG A 571 7.82 3.23 -9.86
C ARG A 571 8.11 2.78 -11.29
N PHE A 572 9.24 2.10 -11.45
CA PHE A 572 9.65 1.51 -12.71
C PHE A 572 9.45 -0.01 -12.68
N ALA A 573 9.05 -0.60 -13.80
CA ALA A 573 8.90 -2.05 -13.90
C ALA A 573 10.23 -2.80 -13.70
N THR A 574 11.36 -2.19 -14.09
CA THR A 574 12.72 -2.68 -13.85
C THR A 574 13.55 -1.66 -13.08
N SER A 575 14.19 -0.72 -13.77
CA SER A 575 14.97 0.38 -13.19
C SER A 575 14.74 1.67 -13.98
N ALA A 576 15.02 2.82 -13.38
CA ALA A 576 14.97 4.10 -14.08
C ALA A 576 15.94 4.12 -15.27
N ASP A 577 17.16 3.60 -15.09
CA ASP A 577 18.17 3.54 -16.14
C ASP A 577 17.74 2.69 -17.34
N ASP A 578 17.14 1.53 -17.10
CA ASP A 578 16.57 0.69 -18.16
C ASP A 578 15.40 1.36 -18.86
N PHE A 579 14.53 2.03 -18.10
CA PHE A 579 13.41 2.78 -18.65
C PHE A 579 13.89 3.86 -19.62
N TRP A 580 14.87 4.68 -19.22
CA TRP A 580 15.41 5.74 -20.06
C TRP A 580 16.19 5.20 -21.27
N ARG A 581 16.96 4.13 -21.10
CA ARG A 581 17.73 3.52 -22.19
C ARG A 581 16.83 2.95 -23.28
N THR A 582 15.72 2.31 -22.90
CA THR A 582 14.80 1.64 -23.83
C THR A 582 13.74 2.57 -24.41
N ALA A 583 13.64 3.81 -23.91
CA ALA A 583 12.68 4.79 -24.39
C ALA A 583 13.00 5.26 -25.83
N PRO A 584 11.97 5.41 -26.70
CA PRO A 584 12.12 5.99 -28.04
C PRO A 584 12.76 7.38 -28.05
N ARG A 585 12.36 8.26 -27.11
CA ARG A 585 12.93 9.60 -26.90
C ARG A 585 12.89 10.52 -28.13
N ASP A 586 11.99 10.27 -29.07
CA ASP A 586 11.63 11.23 -30.12
C ASP A 586 10.75 12.37 -29.56
N GLN A 587 10.50 13.39 -30.37
CA GLN A 587 9.75 14.58 -29.95
C GLN A 587 8.35 14.22 -29.43
N THR A 588 7.62 13.35 -30.13
CA THR A 588 6.27 12.92 -29.75
C THR A 588 6.29 12.16 -28.42
N TRP A 589 7.29 11.29 -28.23
CA TRP A 589 7.48 10.58 -26.99
C TRP A 589 7.74 11.53 -25.82
N TRP A 590 8.60 12.55 -26.00
CA TRP A 590 8.87 13.56 -24.97
C TRP A 590 7.65 14.40 -24.63
N ASP A 591 6.87 14.81 -25.64
CA ASP A 591 5.63 15.55 -25.41
C ASP A 591 4.65 14.72 -24.56
N ASN A 592 4.50 13.43 -24.87
CA ASN A 592 3.69 12.51 -24.06
C ASN A 592 4.26 12.31 -22.66
N TRP A 593 5.58 12.13 -22.51
CA TRP A 593 6.23 11.94 -21.21
C TRP A 593 5.99 13.14 -20.28
N PHE A 594 6.21 14.37 -20.78
CA PHE A 594 5.97 15.59 -19.99
C PHE A 594 4.48 15.76 -19.66
N ASN A 595 3.57 15.37 -20.55
CA ASN A 595 2.13 15.39 -20.28
C ASN A 595 1.74 14.42 -19.14
N HIS A 596 2.28 13.20 -19.15
CA HIS A 596 2.06 12.22 -18.07
C HIS A 596 2.68 12.67 -16.75
N TYR A 597 3.91 13.21 -16.76
CA TYR A 597 4.53 13.74 -15.55
C TYR A 597 3.76 14.94 -14.97
N ARG A 598 3.27 15.84 -15.84
CA ARG A 598 2.42 16.95 -15.42
C ARG A 598 1.17 16.43 -14.69
N ALA A 599 0.45 15.46 -15.28
CA ALA A 599 -0.73 14.86 -14.66
C ALA A 599 -0.42 14.26 -13.27
N PHE A 600 0.71 13.56 -13.15
CA PHE A 600 1.21 13.01 -11.88
C PHE A 600 1.49 14.10 -10.84
N ALA A 601 2.22 15.16 -11.21
CA ALA A 601 2.54 16.26 -10.31
C ALA A 601 1.29 17.00 -9.83
N ILE A 602 0.34 17.27 -10.73
CA ILE A 602 -0.94 17.94 -10.39
C ILE A 602 -1.81 17.06 -9.52
N ASN A 603 -1.87 15.74 -9.79
CA ASN A 603 -2.60 14.80 -8.95
C ASN A 603 -2.19 14.89 -7.48
N TYR A 604 -0.88 14.90 -7.21
CA TYR A 604 -0.37 14.99 -5.85
C TYR A 604 -0.39 16.42 -5.28
N ALA A 605 -0.37 17.46 -6.12
CA ALA A 605 -0.61 18.84 -5.69
C ALA A 605 -2.05 19.01 -5.15
N ASP A 606 -3.04 18.46 -5.86
CA ASP A 606 -4.44 18.45 -5.43
C ASP A 606 -4.65 17.64 -4.15
N LEU A 607 -4.04 16.45 -4.06
CA LEU A 607 -4.08 15.63 -2.86
C LEU A 607 -3.47 16.36 -1.66
N ALA A 608 -2.28 16.96 -1.83
CA ALA A 608 -1.58 17.72 -0.80
C ALA A 608 -2.41 18.91 -0.30
N SER A 609 -3.06 19.65 -1.23
CA SER A 609 -3.96 20.75 -0.88
C SER A 609 -5.16 20.28 -0.06
N GLN A 610 -5.79 19.18 -0.47
CA GLN A 610 -7.04 18.70 0.14
C GLN A 610 -6.79 18.04 1.50
N SER A 611 -5.62 17.45 1.72
CA SER A 611 -5.20 16.85 2.99
C SER A 611 -4.46 17.82 3.93
N GLY A 612 -4.07 19.00 3.42
CA GLY A 612 -3.39 20.04 4.18
C GLY A 612 -1.91 19.77 4.45
N ALA A 613 -1.23 19.07 3.55
CA ALA A 613 0.23 18.97 3.59
C ALA A 613 0.88 20.36 3.38
N GLN A 614 2.06 20.55 3.96
CA GLN A 614 2.75 21.85 4.00
C GLN A 614 3.73 22.03 2.84
N ALA A 615 4.21 20.94 2.23
CA ALA A 615 5.08 21.00 1.07
C ALA A 615 4.77 19.90 0.03
N ILE A 616 5.12 20.18 -1.21
CA ILE A 616 5.27 19.19 -2.28
C ILE A 616 6.70 19.26 -2.81
N ILE A 617 7.31 18.11 -3.06
CA ILE A 617 8.65 18.00 -3.62
C ILE A 617 8.52 17.42 -5.03
N LEU A 618 9.01 18.12 -6.05
CA LEU A 618 9.06 17.63 -7.44
C LEU A 618 10.49 17.19 -7.77
N GLY A 619 10.69 16.46 -8.87
CA GLY A 619 12.01 15.95 -9.25
C GLY A 619 12.35 14.60 -8.60
N GLY A 620 13.65 14.31 -8.47
CA GLY A 620 14.16 13.02 -8.00
C GLY A 620 15.52 12.70 -8.60
N ASP A 621 16.13 11.60 -8.17
CA ASP A 621 17.40 11.08 -8.71
C ASP A 621 17.24 10.52 -10.13
N TRP A 622 16.11 9.85 -10.39
CA TRP A 622 15.72 9.26 -11.67
C TRP A 622 15.47 10.27 -12.80
N ILE A 623 15.42 11.57 -12.52
CA ILE A 623 14.91 12.58 -13.46
C ILE A 623 15.98 13.23 -14.33
N THR A 624 17.25 12.94 -14.06
CA THR A 624 18.40 13.54 -14.75
C THR A 624 18.29 13.53 -16.28
N PRO A 625 17.82 12.44 -16.94
CA PRO A 625 17.62 12.44 -18.39
C PRO A 625 16.59 13.45 -18.91
N ALA A 626 15.65 13.90 -18.07
CA ALA A 626 14.59 14.85 -18.44
C ALA A 626 14.90 16.31 -18.05
N LEU A 627 16.07 16.57 -17.45
CA LEU A 627 16.52 17.93 -17.13
C LEU A 627 17.21 18.58 -18.35
N PRO A 628 17.37 19.92 -18.39
CA PRO A 628 18.09 20.60 -19.47
C PRO A 628 19.50 20.03 -19.66
N GLY A 629 19.85 19.65 -20.90
CA GLY A 629 21.14 19.01 -21.21
C GLY A 629 21.28 17.59 -20.65
N GLY A 630 20.16 16.95 -20.32
CA GLY A 630 20.09 15.63 -19.69
C GLY A 630 20.92 14.55 -20.40
N ARG A 631 21.45 13.64 -19.59
CA ARG A 631 22.23 12.49 -20.03
C ARG A 631 21.66 11.21 -19.44
N LEU A 632 21.80 10.12 -20.17
CA LEU A 632 21.56 8.77 -19.68
C LEU A 632 22.68 8.35 -18.72
N ALA A 633 22.48 7.24 -18.00
CA ALA A 633 23.48 6.67 -17.09
C ALA A 633 24.79 6.29 -17.78
N ASP A 634 24.77 5.99 -19.08
CA ASP A 634 25.96 5.71 -19.91
C ASP A 634 26.70 6.98 -20.39
N GLY A 635 26.21 8.17 -20.02
CA GLY A 635 26.76 9.46 -20.40
C GLY A 635 26.29 10.01 -21.75
N ASN A 636 25.56 9.22 -22.55
CA ASN A 636 25.01 9.69 -23.81
C ASN A 636 23.93 10.76 -23.59
N PRO A 637 23.77 11.75 -24.49
CA PRO A 637 22.66 12.68 -24.43
C PRO A 637 21.31 11.95 -24.40
N SER A 638 20.41 12.37 -23.53
CA SER A 638 19.06 11.77 -23.45
C SER A 638 18.20 12.12 -24.66
N GLY A 639 18.53 13.17 -25.40
CA GLY A 639 17.70 13.71 -26.49
C GLY A 639 16.54 14.55 -25.98
N VAL A 640 16.57 14.96 -24.71
CA VAL A 640 15.54 15.85 -24.12
C VAL A 640 15.39 17.15 -24.94
N PRO A 641 14.16 17.65 -25.13
CA PRO A 641 13.91 18.88 -25.89
C PRO A 641 14.68 20.08 -25.35
N ALA A 642 15.09 20.99 -26.24
CA ALA A 642 15.82 22.20 -25.87
C ALA A 642 15.01 23.15 -24.95
N ASP A 643 13.68 23.05 -24.98
CA ASP A 643 12.74 23.80 -24.15
C ASP A 643 12.40 23.09 -22.81
N ALA A 644 13.15 22.05 -22.41
CA ALA A 644 12.91 21.29 -21.18
C ALA A 644 12.81 22.17 -19.93
N GLU A 645 13.66 23.20 -19.79
CA GLU A 645 13.59 24.10 -18.62
C GLU A 645 12.25 24.84 -18.56
N ALA A 646 11.75 25.29 -19.71
CA ALA A 646 10.45 25.96 -19.81
C ALA A 646 9.29 25.00 -19.51
N ARG A 647 9.38 23.74 -19.95
CA ARG A 647 8.38 22.70 -19.62
C ARG A 647 8.31 22.41 -18.12
N TRP A 648 9.47 22.31 -17.47
CA TRP A 648 9.55 22.16 -16.02
C TRP A 648 8.97 23.36 -15.26
N GLN A 649 9.29 24.58 -15.70
CA GLN A 649 8.72 25.80 -15.13
C GLN A 649 7.20 25.85 -15.32
N ALA A 650 6.67 25.38 -16.45
CA ALA A 650 5.22 25.27 -16.67
C ALA A 650 4.57 24.28 -15.70
N VAL A 651 5.18 23.11 -15.45
CA VAL A 651 4.69 22.15 -14.45
C VAL A 651 4.69 22.79 -13.05
N VAL A 652 5.78 23.46 -12.64
CA VAL A 652 5.85 24.17 -11.36
C VAL A 652 4.77 25.25 -11.25
N ALA A 653 4.56 26.02 -12.32
CA ALA A 653 3.55 27.07 -12.36
C ALA A 653 2.12 26.51 -12.19
N GLU A 654 1.80 25.40 -12.84
CA GLU A 654 0.51 24.73 -12.71
C GLU A 654 0.36 24.09 -11.31
N VAL A 655 1.39 23.44 -10.77
CA VAL A 655 1.39 22.94 -9.39
C VAL A 655 1.05 24.06 -8.40
N ARG A 656 1.57 25.28 -8.59
CA ARG A 656 1.25 26.45 -7.74
C ARG A 656 -0.19 26.96 -7.88
N GLN A 657 -0.89 26.61 -8.96
CA GLN A 657 -2.33 26.89 -9.09
C GLN A 657 -3.14 25.92 -8.23
N HIS A 658 -2.69 24.68 -8.11
CA HIS A 658 -3.34 23.61 -7.37
C HIS A 658 -2.90 23.52 -5.90
N PHE A 659 -1.71 24.01 -5.54
CA PHE A 659 -1.12 23.93 -4.21
C PHE A 659 -0.54 25.25 -3.73
N ARG A 660 -0.86 25.63 -2.49
CA ARG A 660 -0.46 26.90 -1.87
C ARG A 660 0.68 26.79 -0.85
N GLY A 661 1.10 25.57 -0.51
CA GLY A 661 2.24 25.34 0.36
C GLY A 661 3.58 25.48 -0.37
N LEU A 662 4.64 24.99 0.24
CA LEU A 662 6.00 25.06 -0.31
C LEU A 662 6.16 24.10 -1.49
N VAL A 663 6.66 24.60 -2.62
CA VAL A 663 7.05 23.77 -3.77
C VAL A 663 8.57 23.65 -3.78
N LEU A 664 9.10 22.48 -3.43
CA LEU A 664 10.53 22.18 -3.45
C LEU A 664 10.89 21.42 -4.73
N PHE A 665 12.15 21.53 -5.16
CA PHE A 665 12.66 20.73 -6.29
C PHE A 665 13.84 19.87 -5.83
N ALA A 666 13.75 18.57 -6.11
CA ALA A 666 14.74 17.58 -5.74
C ALA A 666 15.75 17.36 -6.87
N LEU A 667 17.04 17.39 -6.53
CA LEU A 667 18.14 17.08 -7.44
C LEU A 667 19.13 16.11 -6.77
N PRO A 668 19.64 15.10 -7.50
CA PRO A 668 20.68 14.21 -7.01
C PRO A 668 22.03 14.91 -6.89
N TYR A 669 22.83 14.49 -5.91
CA TYR A 669 24.21 14.90 -5.74
C TYR A 669 25.13 13.71 -5.43
N THR A 670 26.06 13.44 -6.36
CA THR A 670 26.99 12.30 -6.37
C THR A 670 28.44 12.73 -6.68
N ASN A 671 28.87 13.88 -6.13
CA ASN A 671 30.19 14.51 -6.36
C ASN A 671 30.48 15.00 -7.79
N THR A 672 29.48 15.06 -8.64
CA THR A 672 29.60 15.75 -9.94
C THR A 672 29.43 17.26 -9.72
N ASP A 673 30.05 18.05 -10.60
CA ASP A 673 29.76 19.49 -10.65
C ASP A 673 28.28 19.67 -10.94
N ILE A 674 27.55 20.25 -9.99
CA ILE A 674 26.13 20.53 -10.17
C ILE A 674 26.07 21.62 -11.25
N GLN A 675 25.50 21.30 -12.41
CA GLN A 675 25.02 22.28 -13.38
C GLN A 675 23.50 22.31 -13.27
N PRO A 676 22.93 22.85 -12.18
CA PRO A 676 21.51 22.74 -11.95
C PRO A 676 20.77 23.70 -12.89
N PRO A 677 19.52 23.41 -13.25
CA PRO A 677 18.68 24.34 -13.99
C PRO A 677 18.33 25.55 -13.10
N ILE A 678 19.17 26.59 -13.13
CA ILE A 678 19.11 27.73 -12.20
C ILE A 678 17.76 28.44 -12.27
N ASN A 679 17.18 28.61 -13.45
CA ASN A 679 15.91 29.33 -13.58
C ASN A 679 14.75 28.47 -13.08
N LEU A 680 14.82 27.15 -13.26
CA LEU A 680 13.87 26.23 -12.63
C LEU A 680 13.95 26.32 -11.10
N LEU A 681 15.14 26.22 -10.52
CA LEU A 681 15.31 26.31 -9.06
C LEU A 681 14.89 27.68 -8.49
N LYS A 682 15.04 28.77 -9.25
CA LYS A 682 14.53 30.08 -8.83
C LYS A 682 12.99 30.16 -8.79
N SER A 683 12.31 29.34 -9.60
CA SER A 683 10.84 29.26 -9.64
C SER A 683 10.23 28.46 -8.49
N THR A 684 11.06 27.73 -7.73
CA THR A 684 10.64 26.95 -6.55
C THR A 684 10.93 27.69 -5.24
N ASP A 685 10.49 27.11 -4.12
CA ASP A 685 10.65 27.67 -2.78
C ASP A 685 11.92 27.17 -2.08
N GLY A 686 12.56 26.12 -2.61
CA GLY A 686 13.78 25.55 -2.05
C GLY A 686 14.34 24.39 -2.89
N LEU A 687 15.61 24.07 -2.62
CA LEU A 687 16.31 22.92 -3.18
C LEU A 687 16.30 21.78 -2.15
N TYR A 688 15.77 20.63 -2.56
CA TYR A 688 15.83 19.38 -1.80
C TYR A 688 16.97 18.52 -2.36
N LEU A 689 18.16 18.63 -1.79
CA LEU A 689 19.37 18.02 -2.35
C LEU A 689 19.49 16.57 -1.89
N LEU A 690 19.29 15.63 -2.81
CA LEU A 690 19.41 14.19 -2.53
C LEU A 690 20.90 13.82 -2.48
N TRP A 691 21.41 13.59 -1.28
CA TRP A 691 22.84 13.43 -1.01
C TRP A 691 23.21 11.95 -0.83
N PHE A 692 23.94 11.43 -1.81
CA PHE A 692 24.66 10.15 -1.72
C PHE A 692 26.06 10.30 -2.33
N ALA A 693 26.80 11.30 -1.86
CA ALA A 693 28.14 11.62 -2.35
C ALA A 693 29.21 10.67 -1.76
N ARG A 694 30.31 10.45 -2.46
CA ARG A 694 31.55 9.95 -1.89
C ARG A 694 32.10 10.92 -0.84
N LEU A 695 32.26 10.45 0.39
CA LEU A 695 32.95 11.13 1.50
C LEU A 695 34.34 10.56 1.77
N SER A 696 34.67 9.39 1.21
CA SER A 696 36.01 8.81 1.26
C SER A 696 36.25 7.83 0.12
N ASN A 697 37.51 7.58 -0.23
CA ASN A 697 37.90 6.48 -1.13
C ASN A 697 38.13 5.15 -0.38
N GLN A 698 38.03 5.18 0.95
CA GLN A 698 38.25 4.01 1.81
C GLN A 698 36.93 3.34 2.18
N SER A 699 36.94 2.01 2.23
CA SER A 699 35.78 1.22 2.67
C SER A 699 35.45 1.42 4.15
N THR A 700 36.47 1.71 4.98
CA THR A 700 36.38 1.96 6.43
C THR A 700 37.07 3.28 6.78
N PRO A 701 36.44 4.42 6.45
CA PRO A 701 37.07 5.74 6.59
C PRO A 701 37.12 6.21 8.03
N ASN A 702 38.09 7.08 8.31
CA ASN A 702 38.12 7.83 9.56
C ASN A 702 37.09 8.97 9.54
N LYS A 703 36.39 9.19 10.65
CA LYS A 703 35.32 10.19 10.76
C LYS A 703 35.81 11.62 10.48
N ALA A 704 37.00 11.99 10.95
CA ALA A 704 37.51 13.36 10.75
C ALA A 704 37.73 13.69 9.27
N ASP A 705 38.15 12.71 8.47
CA ASP A 705 38.36 12.90 7.03
C ASP A 705 37.01 13.06 6.32
N MET A 706 35.99 12.29 6.73
CA MET A 706 34.63 12.47 6.22
C MET A 706 34.05 13.84 6.56
N VAL A 707 34.32 14.39 7.75
CA VAL A 707 33.89 15.75 8.13
C VAL A 707 34.55 16.79 7.21
N ALA A 708 35.85 16.65 6.96
CA ALA A 708 36.59 17.56 6.09
C ALA A 708 36.06 17.52 4.65
N GLU A 709 35.85 16.32 4.10
CA GLU A 709 35.33 16.17 2.73
C GLU A 709 33.88 16.62 2.60
N ALA A 710 33.00 16.28 3.55
CA ALA A 710 31.62 16.79 3.56
C ALA A 710 31.59 18.33 3.59
N GLY A 711 32.47 18.94 4.40
CA GLY A 711 32.60 20.39 4.46
C GLY A 711 33.06 20.98 3.13
N ARG A 712 34.08 20.39 2.52
CA ARG A 712 34.61 20.80 1.22
C ARG A 712 33.54 20.72 0.12
N LEU A 713 32.81 19.61 0.03
CA LEU A 713 31.73 19.43 -0.96
C LEU A 713 30.60 20.46 -0.76
N LEU A 714 30.23 20.75 0.49
CA LEU A 714 29.23 21.77 0.81
C LEU A 714 29.69 23.17 0.38
N ASP A 715 30.95 23.53 0.62
CA ASP A 715 31.48 24.86 0.32
C ASP A 715 31.82 25.07 -1.15
N ASP A 716 32.40 24.07 -1.80
CA ASP A 716 32.90 24.17 -3.17
C ASP A 716 31.80 23.93 -4.21
N ASN A 717 30.86 23.01 -3.93
CA ASN A 717 29.87 22.57 -4.94
C ASN A 717 28.46 23.05 -4.64
N VAL A 718 28.03 23.04 -3.37
CA VAL A 718 26.62 23.33 -3.03
C VAL A 718 26.40 24.80 -2.70
N PHE A 719 27.30 25.43 -1.94
CA PHE A 719 27.17 26.84 -1.57
C PHE A 719 27.12 27.78 -2.79
N PRO A 720 27.92 27.60 -3.86
CA PRO A 720 27.80 28.44 -5.04
C PRO A 720 26.41 28.35 -5.69
N VAL A 721 25.82 27.15 -5.76
CA VAL A 721 24.44 26.98 -6.24
C VAL A 721 23.46 27.72 -5.33
N GLN A 722 23.60 27.57 -4.01
CA GLN A 722 22.75 28.26 -3.03
C GLN A 722 22.79 29.78 -3.21
N THR A 723 23.97 30.37 -3.43
CA THR A 723 24.10 31.82 -3.67
C THR A 723 23.44 32.25 -4.98
N GLN A 724 23.58 31.46 -6.05
CA GLN A 724 22.99 31.77 -7.36
C GLN A 724 21.46 31.72 -7.36
N ILE A 725 20.86 30.75 -6.66
CA ILE A 725 19.41 30.59 -6.58
C ILE A 725 18.80 31.45 -5.46
N SER A 726 19.56 31.75 -4.40
CA SER A 726 19.11 32.47 -3.20
C SER A 726 17.86 31.85 -2.56
N LYS A 727 17.85 30.52 -2.43
CA LYS A 727 16.77 29.71 -1.83
C LYS A 727 17.30 28.84 -0.69
N PRO A 728 16.42 28.42 0.25
CA PRO A 728 16.74 27.37 1.22
C PRO A 728 17.26 26.10 0.55
N VAL A 729 18.29 25.48 1.14
CA VAL A 729 18.80 24.17 0.74
C VAL A 729 18.61 23.19 1.89
N ILE A 730 17.91 22.10 1.61
CA ILE A 730 17.68 21.00 2.55
C ILE A 730 18.52 19.82 2.07
N ILE A 731 19.35 19.26 2.96
CA ILE A 731 20.17 18.09 2.66
C ILE A 731 19.39 16.83 3.01
N ALA A 732 19.13 15.98 2.03
CA ALA A 732 18.39 14.73 2.20
C ALA A 732 19.35 13.54 2.05
N LEU A 733 19.75 12.95 3.17
CA LEU A 733 20.86 12.02 3.29
C LEU A 733 20.42 10.54 3.16
N SER A 734 21.06 9.75 2.30
CA SER A 734 20.69 8.34 2.06
C SER A 734 21.86 7.34 2.13
N TYR A 735 22.61 7.33 3.24
CA TYR A 735 23.68 6.33 3.43
C TYR A 735 23.18 5.03 4.11
N PRO A 736 23.34 3.87 3.45
CA PRO A 736 23.06 2.57 4.05
C PRO A 736 24.04 2.21 5.16
N SER A 737 23.61 1.34 6.07
CA SER A 737 24.46 0.65 7.05
C SER A 737 25.20 -0.52 6.42
N ALA A 738 26.08 -0.19 5.48
CA ALA A 738 26.88 -1.14 4.74
C ALA A 738 28.34 -0.70 4.71
N SER A 739 29.26 -1.68 4.70
CA SER A 739 30.67 -1.40 4.42
C SER A 739 30.82 -0.72 3.06
N SER A 740 31.73 0.26 2.98
CA SER A 740 31.92 1.12 1.81
C SER A 740 30.78 2.11 1.52
N SER A 741 29.81 2.29 2.42
CA SER A 741 28.74 3.27 2.22
C SER A 741 29.28 4.69 1.98
N ALA A 742 30.36 5.07 2.68
CA ALA A 742 31.02 6.36 2.51
C ALA A 742 31.71 6.57 1.14
N THR A 743 31.88 5.53 0.32
CA THR A 743 32.49 5.67 -1.00
C THR A 743 31.54 6.24 -2.06
N GLY A 744 30.24 6.38 -1.72
CA GLY A 744 29.21 6.74 -2.69
C GLY A 744 28.98 5.65 -3.74
N CYS A 745 29.51 4.45 -3.53
CA CYS A 745 29.44 3.33 -4.45
C CYS A 745 29.34 2.03 -3.65
N ILE A 746 28.11 1.49 -3.54
CA ILE A 746 27.91 0.18 -2.92
C ILE A 746 28.39 -0.90 -3.90
N PRO A 747 29.32 -1.79 -3.51
CA PRO A 747 29.90 -2.74 -4.45
C PRO A 747 28.88 -3.76 -4.96
N ASN A 748 28.76 -3.90 -6.28
CA ASN A 748 27.90 -4.92 -6.91
C ASN A 748 28.54 -6.32 -7.04
N GLY A 749 29.78 -6.47 -6.57
CA GLY A 749 30.57 -7.71 -6.69
C GLY A 749 31.36 -7.87 -8.00
N ASN A 750 31.14 -6.99 -8.99
CA ASN A 750 31.75 -7.02 -10.33
C ASN A 750 32.39 -5.66 -10.71
N ASN A 751 33.05 -5.00 -9.75
CA ASN A 751 33.66 -3.66 -9.93
C ASN A 751 32.69 -2.55 -10.39
N GLY A 752 31.39 -2.70 -10.16
CA GLY A 752 30.38 -1.66 -10.37
C GLY A 752 29.71 -1.21 -9.08
N CYS A 753 28.90 -0.15 -9.19
CA CYS A 753 28.18 0.47 -8.09
C CYS A 753 26.69 0.10 -8.16
N LEU A 754 26.14 -0.36 -7.03
CA LEU A 754 24.70 -0.43 -6.80
C LEU A 754 24.21 0.92 -6.29
N ASP A 755 22.99 1.28 -6.67
CA ASP A 755 22.25 2.33 -5.98
C ASP A 755 21.94 1.92 -4.53
N TRP A 756 21.91 2.87 -3.61
CA TRP A 756 21.67 2.60 -2.19
C TRP A 756 20.30 1.96 -1.92
N THR A 757 19.30 2.22 -2.78
CA THR A 757 17.95 1.62 -2.69
C THR A 757 17.96 0.12 -2.96
N ALA A 758 19.01 -0.43 -3.57
CA ALA A 758 19.17 -1.87 -3.74
C ALA A 758 19.23 -2.62 -2.40
N LEU A 759 19.58 -1.92 -1.30
CA LEU A 759 19.61 -2.46 0.07
C LEU A 759 18.34 -2.17 0.87
N SER A 760 17.37 -1.43 0.32
CA SER A 760 16.10 -1.13 0.97
C SER A 760 15.24 -2.37 1.14
N ARG A 761 14.38 -2.40 2.15
CA ARG A 761 13.40 -3.49 2.31
C ARG A 761 12.16 -3.23 1.47
N PRO A 762 11.47 -4.25 0.96
CA PRO A 762 11.74 -5.68 1.14
C PRO A 762 12.62 -6.27 0.02
N ASN A 763 13.58 -5.54 -0.54
CA ASN A 763 14.48 -6.14 -1.53
C ASN A 763 15.29 -7.28 -0.89
N PRO A 764 15.66 -8.30 -1.67
CA PRO A 764 16.48 -9.41 -1.20
C PRO A 764 17.79 -8.93 -0.56
N ASP A 765 18.24 -9.61 0.50
CA ASP A 765 19.55 -9.30 1.08
C ASP A 765 20.69 -9.64 0.11
N LEU A 766 21.64 -8.70 -0.02
CA LEU A 766 22.79 -8.86 -0.91
C LEU A 766 23.99 -9.40 -0.13
N ALA A 767 24.34 -10.66 -0.38
CA ALA A 767 25.47 -11.32 0.27
C ALA A 767 26.83 -10.69 -0.05
N SER A 768 26.95 -9.97 -1.18
CA SER A 768 28.15 -9.23 -1.58
C SER A 768 28.42 -7.98 -0.73
N VAL A 769 27.44 -7.54 0.06
CA VAL A 769 27.51 -6.32 0.87
C VAL A 769 27.50 -6.69 2.34
N ASN A 770 28.50 -6.22 3.08
CA ASN A 770 28.60 -6.45 4.52
C ASN A 770 27.84 -5.38 5.30
N LEU A 771 27.15 -5.78 6.37
CA LEU A 771 26.48 -4.88 7.31
C LEU A 771 27.51 -4.08 8.12
N ASP A 772 27.34 -2.76 8.19
CA ASP A 772 28.17 -1.87 9.00
C ASP A 772 27.32 -0.74 9.61
N LEU A 773 26.74 -1.01 10.78
CA LEU A 773 25.93 -0.05 11.53
C LEU A 773 26.77 1.15 12.03
N LYS A 774 28.05 0.91 12.33
CA LYS A 774 28.96 1.94 12.82
C LYS A 774 29.31 2.93 11.71
N GLN A 775 29.55 2.45 10.48
CA GLN A 775 29.84 3.34 9.37
C GLN A 775 28.66 4.27 9.06
N GLN A 776 27.41 3.78 9.09
CA GLN A 776 26.25 4.67 8.96
C GLN A 776 26.24 5.72 10.07
N PHE A 777 26.44 5.33 11.34
CA PHE A 777 26.52 6.27 12.46
C PHE A 777 27.61 7.33 12.24
N ASP A 778 28.84 6.92 11.88
CA ASP A 778 29.97 7.83 11.69
C ASP A 778 29.74 8.80 10.52
N ILE A 779 29.06 8.36 9.45
CA ILE A 779 28.68 9.22 8.32
C ILE A 779 27.66 10.27 8.76
N TYR A 780 26.59 9.86 9.47
CA TYR A 780 25.59 10.80 9.97
C TYR A 780 26.21 11.84 10.92
N ASP A 781 27.09 11.40 11.84
CA ASP A 781 27.81 12.30 12.74
C ASP A 781 28.74 13.27 11.99
N ALA A 782 29.43 12.78 10.97
CA ALA A 782 30.27 13.61 10.11
C ALA A 782 29.45 14.70 9.38
N MET A 783 28.30 14.32 8.82
CA MET A 783 27.41 15.23 8.12
C MET A 783 26.78 16.27 9.05
N PHE A 784 26.31 15.87 10.23
CA PHE A 784 25.82 16.82 11.23
C PHE A 784 26.90 17.81 11.65
N THR A 785 28.12 17.33 11.90
CA THR A 785 29.26 18.18 12.25
C THR A 785 29.58 19.18 11.13
N ALA A 786 29.58 18.75 9.87
CA ALA A 786 29.80 19.63 8.72
C ALA A 786 28.68 20.68 8.57
N ILE A 787 27.42 20.29 8.73
CA ILE A 787 26.28 21.22 8.60
C ILE A 787 26.20 22.21 9.76
N ASN A 788 26.64 21.82 10.96
CA ASN A 788 26.61 22.67 12.15
C ASN A 788 27.40 23.98 11.96
N GLY A 789 28.48 23.95 11.17
CA GLY A 789 29.27 25.13 10.82
C GLY A 789 28.68 26.01 9.71
N ARG A 790 27.57 25.63 9.07
CA ARG A 790 27.06 26.23 7.84
C ARG A 790 25.62 26.72 8.01
N THR A 791 25.48 28.03 8.30
CA THR A 791 24.18 28.65 8.62
C THR A 791 23.24 28.81 7.42
N TRP A 792 23.73 28.60 6.19
CA TRP A 792 22.92 28.63 4.98
C TRP A 792 22.16 27.32 4.72
N VAL A 793 22.60 26.19 5.29
CA VAL A 793 21.89 24.90 5.18
C VAL A 793 20.62 24.98 6.01
N SER A 794 19.47 24.88 5.38
CA SER A 794 18.16 25.15 6.00
C SER A 794 17.46 23.90 6.52
N GLY A 795 18.02 22.71 6.28
CA GLY A 795 17.45 21.46 6.77
C GLY A 795 18.35 20.25 6.59
N PHE A 796 18.04 19.21 7.35
CA PHE A 796 18.60 17.88 7.25
C PHE A 796 17.47 16.85 7.32
N VAL A 797 17.43 15.95 6.35
CA VAL A 797 16.46 14.86 6.27
C VAL A 797 17.18 13.53 6.20
N SER A 798 16.81 12.60 7.07
CA SER A 798 17.23 11.19 6.96
C SER A 798 16.30 10.48 5.98
N ARG A 799 16.83 9.96 4.88
CA ARG A 799 16.05 9.27 3.84
C ARG A 799 16.01 7.77 4.03
N GLY A 800 15.00 7.15 3.42
CA GLY A 800 14.88 5.69 3.35
C GLY A 800 14.37 5.06 4.64
N TYR A 801 13.65 5.81 5.49
CA TYR A 801 13.08 5.28 6.72
C TYR A 801 12.06 4.18 6.41
N TYR A 802 12.24 2.99 6.99
CA TYR A 802 11.34 1.84 6.83
C TYR A 802 10.26 1.85 7.92
N PRO A 803 9.00 2.22 7.58
CA PRO A 803 7.99 2.46 8.61
C PRO A 803 7.50 1.24 9.39
N PRO A 804 7.23 0.07 8.76
CA PRO A 804 6.55 -1.04 9.43
C PRO A 804 7.24 -1.58 10.67
N VAL A 805 8.57 -1.69 10.65
CA VAL A 805 9.31 -2.43 11.67
C VAL A 805 10.75 -1.94 11.79
N ALA A 806 11.24 -1.90 13.02
CA ALA A 806 12.63 -1.55 13.33
C ALA A 806 13.56 -2.71 12.93
N LEU A 807 14.57 -2.42 12.10
CA LEU A 807 15.52 -3.40 11.58
C LEU A 807 16.96 -2.88 11.65
N GLN A 808 17.88 -3.72 12.11
CA GLN A 808 19.32 -3.48 12.04
C GLN A 808 19.92 -4.11 10.77
N ASP A 809 19.30 -3.81 9.64
CA ASP A 809 19.68 -4.31 8.32
C ASP A 809 20.67 -3.41 7.58
N LYS A 810 20.92 -3.69 6.31
CA LYS A 810 21.86 -2.95 5.45
C LYS A 810 21.23 -1.72 4.78
N SER A 811 19.94 -1.45 4.94
CA SER A 811 19.24 -0.33 4.28
C SER A 811 19.71 1.04 4.80
N ALA A 812 19.28 2.12 4.12
CA ALA A 812 19.47 3.48 4.60
C ALA A 812 18.60 3.87 5.80
N SER A 813 17.53 3.09 6.08
CA SER A 813 16.66 3.33 7.24
C SER A 813 17.48 3.40 8.52
N VAL A 814 17.23 4.41 9.34
CA VAL A 814 17.80 4.53 10.69
C VAL A 814 16.93 3.84 11.76
N HIS A 815 15.73 3.36 11.38
CA HIS A 815 14.74 2.81 12.32
C HIS A 815 15.28 1.54 13.02
N GLY A 816 15.59 1.67 14.32
CA GLY A 816 16.18 0.59 15.12
C GLY A 816 17.72 0.52 15.08
N LYS A 817 18.39 1.49 14.45
CA LYS A 817 19.85 1.54 14.30
C LYS A 817 20.48 2.66 15.13
N PRO A 818 21.77 2.57 15.48
CA PRO A 818 22.47 3.61 16.25
C PRO A 818 22.39 5.02 15.63
N ALA A 819 22.27 5.14 14.31
CA ALA A 819 22.15 6.45 13.65
C ALA A 819 20.87 7.22 14.07
N ALA A 820 19.82 6.53 14.55
CA ALA A 820 18.65 7.19 15.12
C ALA A 820 18.97 7.99 16.39
N ASP A 821 19.93 7.54 17.20
CA ASP A 821 20.36 8.26 18.41
C ASP A 821 20.96 9.63 18.07
N LEU A 822 21.60 9.76 16.90
CA LEU A 822 22.07 11.05 16.39
C LEU A 822 20.89 11.95 16.02
N LEU A 823 19.85 11.44 15.37
CA LEU A 823 18.66 12.26 15.07
C LEU A 823 18.02 12.75 16.36
N TRP A 824 17.80 11.85 17.32
CA TRP A 824 17.29 12.17 18.65
C TRP A 824 18.13 13.22 19.39
N TYR A 825 19.45 13.16 19.26
CA TYR A 825 20.36 14.12 19.89
C TYR A 825 20.38 15.48 19.17
N TRP A 826 20.48 15.49 17.84
CA TRP A 826 20.70 16.70 17.05
C TRP A 826 19.41 17.49 16.77
N PHE A 827 18.30 16.82 16.43
CA PHE A 827 17.09 17.50 15.97
C PHE A 827 16.49 18.46 17.00
N PRO A 828 16.24 18.08 18.27
CA PRO A 828 15.69 19.01 19.25
C PRO A 828 16.57 20.24 19.50
N ARG A 829 17.90 20.09 19.39
CA ARG A 829 18.87 21.18 19.61
C ARG A 829 18.90 22.14 18.42
N LEU A 830 18.93 21.60 17.20
CA LEU A 830 18.82 22.40 15.98
C LEU A 830 17.49 23.18 15.93
N LEU A 831 16.40 22.59 16.41
CA LEU A 831 15.10 23.27 16.51
C LEU A 831 15.01 24.26 17.67
N GLY A 832 15.95 24.22 18.63
CA GLY A 832 15.94 25.06 19.83
C GLY A 832 14.97 24.62 20.92
N ASN A 833 14.47 23.38 20.85
CA ASN A 833 13.59 22.77 21.85
C ASN A 833 14.35 22.37 23.13
N ILE A 834 15.64 22.08 23.01
CA ILE A 834 16.54 21.69 24.10
C ILE A 834 17.84 22.49 23.95
N LYS A 835 18.40 22.96 25.07
CA LYS A 835 19.66 23.73 25.12
C LYS A 835 20.88 22.84 25.30
#